data_AF-A0A6B2DL30-F1
#
_entry.id   AF-A0A6B2DL30-F1
#
_cell.length_a   1.000
_cell.length_b   1.000
_cell.length_c   1.000
_cell.angle_alpha   90.00
_cell.angle_beta   90.00
_cell.angle_gamma   90.00
#
_symmetry.space_group_name_H-M   'P 1'
#
loop_
_entity.id
_entity.type
_entity.pdbx_description
1 polymer ?
#
loop_
_entity_poly.entity_id
_entity_poly.type
_entity_poly.pdbx_seq_one_letter_code
_entity_poly.pdbx_strand_id
1 'polypeptide(L)'
;MGTNAKTTHTPYALTPAGGGEQGEAEEPVVEPWLPVADEPVPAEPGQLPVTPIPLTPDVGHAYGEPVLVGGSDLLASTATLVSYVSDQGPRTVLHARVDEDAEAKLLEAFDISSEMVPAQVEQQVTGRLPIDEQHNVAETIISAAKSVNHHIATGTLTAGGEMPATTAKKIAAAEAVIDELAEELGDPSPTEEAMLEHYAAQFQAIQQAVAGCTPVEHAKPFVHDDTEVAVVPASPSGAFGAVVAVLRDATRIKPTLDDTTGQASWAGARTTDVLGKEYAIDLGEGYRAVYRPYDINDPAETEYSLRGRLEVIAPAGEGHGPEVVRRLGQLNLANRPMTRDEGEYSYLAANVTAQNLGAHAEVAAARVTGDHLEEMVRQEIFHERAHEAVGMSDLQLAGFAKDIQLEAHTRALPAKVRVLRDAVAKATGFTDGSALAASPGYDPAPRRSAGWLAWTRFDVGNATGKLKAAIAGRSLMHSTSFTGLKAMLATGVLASTERRTTMGTGPDIGKSEYSDKLTGGASSVFLRVRDSSSLGGSPTLVWDQPERLLARADYYGANADTFGVINPAKADEYSTVPSTRDPFEIAKFSSASNEVMFGDGIDLLGSEGPSRILCENAAQRNEIKTFLNAKGVTTIAGKPIEEVVTL
;
A
#
# COMPACT_ATOMS: atom_id res chain seq x y z
N MET A 1 -35.05 -46.73 15.18
CA MET A 1 -35.19 -48.00 15.94
C MET A 1 -33.97 -48.85 15.58
N GLY A 2 -32.88 -48.89 16.36
CA GLY A 2 -32.74 -49.63 17.63
C GLY A 2 -32.74 -51.14 17.34
N THR A 3 -31.76 -52.00 17.66
CA THR A 3 -30.77 -52.01 18.76
C THR A 3 -29.70 -53.11 18.54
N ASN A 4 -28.46 -52.85 19.00
CA ASN A 4 -27.48 -53.71 19.72
C ASN A 4 -27.41 -55.24 19.51
N ALA A 5 -26.19 -55.80 19.32
CA ALA A 5 -25.33 -56.30 20.42
C ALA A 5 -24.20 -57.29 19.99
N LYS A 6 -22.99 -57.07 20.57
CA LYS A 6 -22.00 -58.06 21.15
C LYS A 6 -21.36 -59.09 20.19
N THR A 7 -20.06 -59.45 20.22
CA THR A 7 -19.02 -59.68 21.28
C THR A 7 -17.68 -59.91 20.51
N THR A 8 -16.43 -59.85 21.00
CA THR A 8 -15.80 -60.38 22.23
C THR A 8 -14.34 -59.87 22.31
N HIS A 9 -13.86 -59.50 23.50
CA HIS A 9 -12.45 -59.30 23.84
C HIS A 9 -11.87 -60.57 24.51
N THR A 10 -10.60 -60.86 24.26
CA THR A 10 -9.82 -61.89 24.99
C THR A 10 -8.72 -61.21 25.83
N PRO A 11 -8.60 -61.52 27.14
CA PRO A 11 -7.68 -60.86 28.05
C PRO A 11 -6.34 -61.63 28.20
N TYR A 12 -5.27 -60.93 28.58
CA TYR A 12 -4.14 -61.54 29.29
C TYR A 12 -3.83 -60.73 30.55
N ALA A 13 -3.88 -61.43 31.68
CA ALA A 13 -3.49 -60.98 33.00
C ALA A 13 -2.06 -61.44 33.31
N LEU A 14 -1.30 -60.64 34.05
CA LEU A 14 -0.13 -61.08 34.78
C LEU A 14 -0.26 -60.62 36.24
N THR A 15 -0.30 -61.59 37.14
CA THR A 15 -0.29 -61.47 38.61
C THR A 15 1.15 -61.59 39.15
N PRO A 16 1.43 -61.39 40.45
CA PRO A 16 2.51 -60.52 40.92
C PRO A 16 3.66 -61.29 41.58
N ALA A 17 4.76 -60.62 41.89
CA ALA A 17 5.81 -61.16 42.75
C ALA A 17 6.16 -60.20 43.89
N GLY A 18 5.92 -60.66 45.12
CA GLY A 18 6.82 -60.53 46.28
C GLY A 18 6.91 -59.18 46.99
N GLY A 19 6.33 -59.12 48.20
CA GLY A 19 6.64 -58.07 49.18
C GLY A 19 7.92 -58.34 49.98
N GLY A 20 8.53 -57.29 50.52
CA GLY A 20 9.64 -57.38 51.46
C GLY A 20 10.24 -56.01 51.84
N GLU A 21 9.85 -55.55 53.03
CA GLU A 21 10.62 -54.72 53.99
C GLU A 21 10.87 -53.22 53.74
N GLN A 22 10.49 -52.45 54.77
CA GLN A 22 10.76 -51.05 55.00
C GLN A 22 12.25 -50.84 55.33
N GLY A 23 12.87 -49.87 54.66
CA GLY A 23 14.16 -49.30 55.04
C GLY A 23 14.18 -47.82 54.64
N GLU A 24 14.48 -46.95 55.60
CA GLU A 24 14.67 -45.50 55.42
C GLU A 24 15.69 -45.22 54.31
N ALA A 25 15.31 -44.41 53.32
CA ALA A 25 16.22 -43.85 52.33
C ALA A 25 15.80 -42.42 51.98
N GLU A 26 16.81 -41.55 51.95
CA GLU A 26 16.77 -40.09 51.79
C GLU A 26 15.89 -39.60 50.62
N GLU A 27 15.22 -38.46 50.80
CA GLU A 27 14.51 -37.76 49.74
C GLU A 27 15.47 -37.45 48.57
N PRO A 28 15.17 -37.86 47.32
CA PRO A 28 15.93 -37.41 46.18
C PRO A 28 15.58 -35.95 45.90
N VAL A 29 16.61 -35.10 45.88
CA VAL A 29 16.53 -33.74 45.36
C VAL A 29 16.02 -33.82 43.92
N VAL A 30 14.79 -33.34 43.70
CA VAL A 30 14.22 -33.18 42.35
C VAL A 30 14.93 -31.98 41.71
N GLU A 31 15.92 -32.25 40.86
CA GLU A 31 16.42 -31.23 39.94
C GLU A 31 15.26 -30.78 39.04
N PRO A 32 15.01 -29.47 38.91
CA PRO A 32 13.98 -28.99 38.01
C PRO A 32 14.33 -29.39 36.57
N TRP A 33 13.41 -30.12 35.95
CA TRP A 33 13.44 -30.40 34.51
C TRP A 33 13.45 -29.06 33.77
N LEU A 34 14.63 -28.65 33.30
CA LEU A 34 14.72 -27.66 32.25
C LEU A 34 14.16 -28.32 30.97
N PRO A 35 13.22 -27.69 30.26
CA PRO A 35 12.81 -28.19 28.96
C PRO A 35 14.04 -28.22 28.07
N VAL A 36 14.36 -29.41 27.55
CA VAL A 36 15.31 -29.56 26.45
C VAL A 36 14.70 -28.74 25.31
N ALA A 37 15.34 -27.62 24.97
CA ALA A 37 15.00 -26.90 23.76
C ALA A 37 15.26 -27.86 22.61
N ASP A 38 14.20 -28.27 21.92
CA ASP A 38 14.35 -28.98 20.65
C ASP A 38 15.24 -28.12 19.75
N GLU A 39 16.35 -28.70 19.28
CA GLU A 39 17.18 -28.05 18.27
C GLU A 39 16.28 -27.69 17.07
N PRO A 40 16.34 -26.45 16.55
CA PRO A 40 15.50 -26.07 15.43
C PRO A 40 15.80 -26.98 14.24
N VAL A 41 14.80 -27.75 13.82
CA VAL A 41 14.88 -28.56 12.59
C VAL A 41 15.29 -27.64 11.45
N PRO A 42 16.37 -27.95 10.69
CA PRO A 42 16.77 -27.13 9.56
C PRO A 42 15.60 -27.07 8.56
N ALA A 43 15.08 -25.86 8.31
CA ALA A 43 14.02 -25.66 7.33
C ALA A 43 14.47 -26.18 5.95
N GLU A 44 13.61 -26.90 5.25
CA GLU A 44 13.93 -27.34 3.89
C GLU A 44 14.13 -26.12 2.98
N PRO A 45 15.00 -26.18 1.95
CA PRO A 45 15.30 -25.02 1.10
C PRO A 45 14.09 -24.32 0.46
N GLY A 46 12.97 -25.05 0.25
CA GLY A 46 11.69 -24.52 -0.26
C GLY A 46 10.88 -23.74 0.79
N GLN A 47 11.08 -24.04 2.08
CA GLN A 47 10.43 -23.38 3.22
C GLN A 47 11.11 -22.06 3.62
N LEU A 48 12.26 -21.75 3.01
CA LEU A 48 12.90 -20.45 3.19
C LEU A 48 12.04 -19.33 2.57
N PRO A 49 12.04 -18.13 3.17
CA PRO A 49 11.28 -17.01 2.63
C PRO A 49 11.84 -16.56 1.26
N VAL A 50 10.95 -16.20 0.33
CA VAL A 50 11.30 -15.56 -0.95
C VAL A 50 11.90 -14.18 -0.70
N THR A 51 11.24 -13.40 0.14
CA THR A 51 11.70 -12.11 0.63
C THR A 51 11.68 -12.14 2.15
N PRO A 52 12.83 -11.99 2.85
CA PRO A 52 12.83 -11.91 4.29
C PRO A 52 12.09 -10.63 4.74
N ILE A 53 11.40 -10.70 5.88
CA ILE A 53 10.80 -9.51 6.48
C ILE A 53 11.90 -8.79 7.29
N PRO A 54 12.23 -7.52 6.98
CA PRO A 54 13.20 -6.76 7.74
C PRO A 54 12.74 -6.59 9.19
N LEU A 55 13.65 -6.75 10.16
CA LEU A 55 13.35 -6.43 11.56
C LEU A 55 13.07 -4.93 11.74
N THR A 56 13.94 -4.12 11.16
CA THR A 56 13.91 -2.65 11.18
C THR A 56 13.92 -2.14 9.74
N PRO A 57 12.73 -1.90 9.13
CA PRO A 57 12.67 -1.26 7.82
C PRO A 57 13.38 0.09 7.83
N ASP A 58 13.99 0.48 6.71
CA ASP A 58 14.73 1.74 6.59
C ASP A 58 13.84 2.94 6.92
N VAL A 59 14.21 3.68 7.96
CA VAL A 59 13.45 4.84 8.46
C VAL A 59 13.56 5.99 7.46
N GLY A 60 12.41 6.60 7.14
CA GLY A 60 12.28 7.70 6.19
C GLY A 60 12.32 7.27 4.73
N HIS A 61 12.44 5.97 4.43
CA HIS A 61 12.49 5.49 3.06
C HIS A 61 11.10 5.56 2.41
N ALA A 62 10.83 6.61 1.64
CA ALA A 62 9.46 7.01 1.25
C ALA A 62 8.63 5.90 0.59
N TYR A 63 9.22 5.13 -0.33
CA TYR A 63 8.50 4.06 -1.02
C TYR A 63 8.46 2.72 -0.25
N GLY A 64 9.19 2.61 0.86
CA GLY A 64 9.23 1.45 1.75
C GLY A 64 9.95 0.21 1.19
N GLU A 65 9.88 -0.87 1.96
CA GLU A 65 10.40 -2.19 1.59
C GLU A 65 9.26 -3.12 1.18
N PRO A 66 9.24 -3.62 -0.07
CA PRO A 66 8.22 -4.58 -0.49
C PRO A 66 8.52 -5.96 0.09
N VAL A 67 7.48 -6.64 0.54
CA VAL A 67 7.54 -8.01 1.06
C VAL A 67 6.43 -8.86 0.44
N LEU A 68 6.70 -10.16 0.29
CA LEU A 68 5.70 -11.15 -0.06
C LEU A 68 5.17 -11.82 1.20
N VAL A 69 3.86 -11.78 1.37
CA VAL A 69 3.14 -12.49 2.42
C VAL A 69 2.66 -13.81 1.84
N GLY A 70 2.72 -14.90 2.61
CA GLY A 70 2.27 -16.21 2.16
C GLY A 70 0.78 -16.24 1.81
N GLY A 71 0.34 -17.32 1.15
CA GLY A 71 -1.05 -17.46 0.72
C GLY A 71 -1.51 -16.47 -0.37
N SER A 72 -2.82 -16.38 -0.56
CA SER A 72 -3.49 -15.58 -1.60
C SER A 72 -4.47 -14.55 -1.03
N ASP A 73 -4.41 -14.27 0.27
CA ASP A 73 -5.35 -13.34 0.93
C ASP A 73 -5.11 -11.87 0.55
N LEU A 74 -3.88 -11.53 0.11
CA LEU A 74 -3.52 -10.21 -0.39
C LEU A 74 -3.42 -10.21 -1.92
N LEU A 75 -3.81 -9.11 -2.56
CA LEU A 75 -3.69 -8.93 -4.00
C LEU A 75 -2.22 -9.09 -4.41
N ALA A 76 -1.96 -10.03 -5.33
CA ALA A 76 -0.62 -10.44 -5.75
C ALA A 76 0.32 -10.93 -4.62
N SER A 77 -0.25 -11.22 -3.44
CA SER A 77 0.48 -11.60 -2.22
C SER A 77 1.50 -10.56 -1.75
N THR A 78 1.35 -9.29 -2.14
CA THR A 78 2.30 -8.22 -1.83
C THR A 78 1.85 -7.36 -0.65
N ALA A 79 2.84 -6.89 0.11
CA ALA A 79 2.68 -5.79 1.07
C ALA A 79 3.91 -4.88 0.99
N THR A 80 3.80 -3.67 1.52
CA THR A 80 4.93 -2.74 1.66
C THR A 80 5.05 -2.27 3.10
N LEU A 81 6.24 -2.42 3.66
CA LEU A 81 6.60 -1.88 4.97
C LEU A 81 7.19 -0.48 4.79
N VAL A 82 6.56 0.53 5.37
CA VAL A 82 7.09 1.90 5.38
C VAL A 82 7.34 2.29 6.84
N SER A 83 8.57 2.68 7.16
CA SER A 83 8.94 3.23 8.46
C SER A 83 9.14 4.73 8.32
N TYR A 84 8.22 5.52 8.89
CA TYR A 84 8.28 6.98 8.80
C TYR A 84 9.11 7.59 9.93
N VAL A 85 9.78 8.71 9.65
CA VAL A 85 10.42 9.53 10.68
C VAL A 85 9.34 10.20 11.54
N SER A 86 9.52 10.19 12.86
CA SER A 86 8.65 10.86 13.83
C SER A 86 9.43 11.19 15.10
N ASP A 87 9.03 12.28 15.77
CA ASP A 87 9.66 12.77 17.01
C ASP A 87 9.51 11.80 18.19
N GLN A 88 8.49 10.94 18.14
CA GLN A 88 8.23 9.90 19.16
C GLN A 88 8.96 8.58 18.87
N GLY A 89 9.85 8.57 17.87
CA GLY A 89 10.49 7.37 17.32
C GLY A 89 9.79 6.87 16.04
N PRO A 90 10.45 6.02 15.24
CA PRO A 90 9.94 5.61 13.94
C PRO A 90 8.54 4.99 14.00
N ARG A 91 7.71 5.26 13.00
CA ARG A 91 6.37 4.66 12.90
C ARG A 91 6.30 3.73 11.71
N THR A 92 6.26 2.42 11.99
CA THR A 92 6.17 1.39 10.94
C THR A 92 4.71 1.12 10.57
N VAL A 93 4.41 1.13 9.28
CA VAL A 93 3.10 0.80 8.71
C VAL A 93 3.26 -0.24 7.62
N LEU A 94 2.47 -1.31 7.69
CA LEU A 94 2.28 -2.26 6.60
C LEU A 94 1.12 -1.78 5.74
N HIS A 95 1.39 -1.57 4.46
CA HIS A 95 0.40 -1.25 3.42
C HIS A 95 0.15 -2.47 2.56
N ALA A 96 -1.10 -2.87 2.42
CA ALA A 96 -1.49 -3.99 1.57
C ALA A 96 -2.86 -3.75 0.93
N ARG A 97 -3.24 -4.62 0.00
CA ARG A 97 -4.59 -4.70 -0.53
C ARG A 97 -5.08 -6.13 -0.36
N VAL A 98 -6.20 -6.31 0.32
CA VAL A 98 -6.85 -7.60 0.51
C VAL A 98 -7.49 -8.00 -0.80
N ASP A 99 -7.35 -9.26 -1.19
CA ASP A 99 -8.05 -9.81 -2.35
C ASP A 99 -9.57 -9.85 -2.06
N GLU A 100 -10.40 -9.58 -3.07
CA GLU A 100 -11.87 -9.50 -2.86
C GLU A 100 -12.43 -10.83 -2.34
N ASP A 101 -11.87 -11.96 -2.80
CA ASP A 101 -12.26 -13.30 -2.33
C ASP A 101 -11.90 -13.56 -0.84
N ALA A 102 -10.98 -12.77 -0.27
CA ALA A 102 -10.54 -12.88 1.11
C ALA A 102 -11.27 -11.92 2.07
N GLU A 103 -12.13 -11.02 1.57
CA GLU A 103 -12.83 -10.04 2.41
C GLU A 103 -13.71 -10.73 3.47
N ALA A 104 -14.50 -11.73 3.08
CA ALA A 104 -15.40 -12.42 3.99
C ALA A 104 -14.66 -12.99 5.22
N LYS A 105 -13.50 -13.62 4.97
CA LYS A 105 -12.62 -14.18 6.00
C LYS A 105 -12.13 -13.11 6.99
N LEU A 106 -11.79 -11.92 6.48
CA LEU A 106 -11.38 -10.79 7.29
C LEU A 106 -12.54 -10.22 8.11
N LEU A 107 -13.72 -10.06 7.52
CA LEU A 107 -14.89 -9.54 8.22
C LEU A 107 -15.38 -10.49 9.33
N GLU A 108 -15.20 -11.80 9.17
CA GLU A 108 -15.44 -12.80 10.24
C GLU A 108 -14.55 -12.59 11.47
N ALA A 109 -13.42 -11.89 11.34
CA ALA A 109 -12.56 -11.57 12.48
C ALA A 109 -13.12 -10.44 13.35
N PHE A 110 -14.12 -9.69 12.86
CA PHE A 110 -14.56 -8.44 13.48
C PHE A 110 -15.72 -8.64 14.45
N ASP A 111 -15.59 -8.03 15.63
CA ASP A 111 -16.74 -7.69 16.47
C ASP A 111 -17.13 -6.24 16.16
N ILE A 112 -18.19 -6.07 15.38
CA ILE A 112 -18.62 -4.76 14.90
C ILE A 112 -19.37 -4.05 16.04
N SER A 113 -18.66 -3.14 16.71
CA SER A 113 -19.24 -2.29 17.75
C SER A 113 -19.96 -1.09 17.13
N SER A 114 -21.13 -0.76 17.67
CA SER A 114 -21.86 0.47 17.33
C SER A 114 -21.44 1.68 18.17
N GLU A 115 -20.57 1.49 19.17
CA GLU A 115 -20.21 2.51 20.16
C GLU A 115 -18.71 2.82 20.13
N MET A 116 -18.42 4.11 20.08
CA MET A 116 -17.07 4.68 20.09
C MET A 116 -16.78 5.14 21.52
N VAL A 117 -15.72 4.63 22.16
CA VAL A 117 -15.31 5.03 23.52
C VAL A 117 -13.98 5.79 23.44
N PRO A 118 -13.83 6.94 24.11
CA PRO A 118 -12.55 7.63 24.19
C PRO A 118 -11.51 6.70 24.86
N ALA A 119 -10.44 6.32 24.18
CA ALA A 119 -9.25 5.81 24.87
C ALA A 119 -8.25 6.93 24.99
N GLN A 120 -7.60 6.99 26.16
CA GLN A 120 -6.40 7.79 26.36
C GLN A 120 -5.25 7.21 25.52
N VAL A 121 -5.33 7.35 24.21
CA VAL A 121 -4.17 7.28 23.34
C VAL A 121 -3.98 8.67 22.80
N GLU A 122 -2.91 9.29 23.27
CA GLU A 122 -2.41 10.58 22.81
C GLU A 122 -2.14 10.49 21.31
N GLN A 123 -3.08 10.98 20.50
CA GLN A 123 -2.86 11.18 19.08
C GLN A 123 -2.45 12.63 18.86
N GLN A 124 -1.23 12.84 18.41
CA GLN A 124 -0.78 14.16 17.99
C GLN A 124 -1.51 14.52 16.69
N VAL A 125 -2.48 15.43 16.79
CA VAL A 125 -3.20 15.99 15.65
C VAL A 125 -2.53 17.31 15.32
N THR A 126 -1.86 17.36 14.18
CA THR A 126 -1.36 18.61 13.60
C THR A 126 -2.43 19.14 12.65
N GLY A 127 -3.16 20.17 13.05
CA GLY A 127 -4.34 20.65 12.34
C GLY A 127 -4.70 22.09 12.68
N ARG A 128 -5.68 22.63 11.95
CA ARG A 128 -6.38 23.86 12.36
C ARG A 128 -7.33 23.51 13.49
N LEU A 129 -7.58 24.47 14.38
CA LEU A 129 -8.63 24.29 15.38
C LEU A 129 -9.99 24.18 14.69
N PRO A 130 -10.92 23.33 15.15
CA PRO A 130 -12.26 23.22 14.56
C PRO A 130 -13.00 24.56 14.47
N ILE A 131 -12.78 25.45 15.45
CA ILE A 131 -13.38 26.78 15.48
C ILE A 131 -12.84 27.70 14.37
N ASP A 132 -11.57 27.54 13.97
CA ASP A 132 -10.99 28.26 12.83
C ASP A 132 -11.64 27.84 11.51
N GLU A 133 -11.86 26.53 11.33
CA GLU A 133 -12.51 25.97 10.13
C GLU A 133 -14.00 26.33 10.08
N GLN A 134 -14.71 26.21 11.21
CA GLN A 134 -16.12 26.55 11.33
C GLN A 134 -16.40 28.01 10.93
N HIS A 135 -15.54 28.92 11.37
CA HIS A 135 -15.69 30.36 11.11
C HIS A 135 -14.95 30.85 9.87
N ASN A 136 -14.22 29.96 9.17
CA ASN A 136 -13.42 30.30 7.98
C ASN A 136 -12.45 31.47 8.24
N VAL A 137 -11.81 31.49 9.42
CA VAL A 137 -11.02 32.64 9.90
C VAL A 137 -9.79 32.82 9.02
N ALA A 138 -9.03 31.73 8.78
CA ALA A 138 -7.87 31.75 7.88
C ALA A 138 -8.23 32.22 6.46
N GLU A 139 -9.29 31.69 5.87
CA GLU A 139 -9.73 32.00 4.51
C GLU A 139 -10.05 33.49 4.35
N THR A 140 -10.72 34.06 5.35
CA THR A 140 -11.13 35.46 5.36
C THR A 140 -9.91 36.39 5.43
N ILE A 141 -8.95 36.09 6.31
CA ILE A 141 -7.71 36.85 6.46
C ILE A 141 -6.81 36.72 5.22
N ILE A 142 -6.68 35.50 4.67
CA ILE A 142 -5.93 35.24 3.43
C ILE A 142 -6.54 36.01 2.25
N SER A 143 -7.87 36.03 2.14
CA SER A 143 -8.58 36.76 1.10
C SER A 143 -8.34 38.27 1.18
N ALA A 144 -8.30 38.82 2.40
CA ALA A 144 -7.96 40.23 2.63
C ALA A 144 -6.52 40.54 2.22
N ALA A 145 -5.53 39.76 2.68
CA ALA A 145 -4.12 39.92 2.33
C ALA A 145 -3.89 39.86 0.81
N LYS A 146 -4.50 38.87 0.13
CA LYS A 146 -4.44 38.74 -1.34
C LYS A 146 -5.03 39.96 -2.05
N SER A 147 -6.13 40.50 -1.55
CA SER A 147 -6.77 41.70 -2.11
C SER A 147 -5.86 42.92 -2.01
N VAL A 148 -5.25 43.14 -0.85
CA VAL A 148 -4.30 44.25 -0.64
C VAL A 148 -3.11 44.11 -1.59
N ASN A 149 -2.47 42.95 -1.64
CA ASN A 149 -1.33 42.71 -2.53
C ASN A 149 -1.68 42.90 -4.01
N HIS A 150 -2.86 42.45 -4.44
CA HIS A 150 -3.34 42.65 -5.81
C HIS A 150 -3.49 44.14 -6.15
N HIS A 151 -4.09 44.93 -5.26
CA HIS A 151 -4.33 46.35 -5.51
C HIS A 151 -3.06 47.22 -5.39
N ILE A 152 -2.08 46.79 -4.58
CA ILE A 152 -0.74 47.38 -4.58
C ILE A 152 -0.01 47.06 -5.88
N ALA A 153 0.00 45.80 -6.31
CA ALA A 153 0.68 45.39 -7.54
C ALA A 153 0.10 46.04 -8.81
N THR A 154 -1.21 46.32 -8.82
CA THR A 154 -1.91 47.00 -9.93
C THR A 154 -1.89 48.53 -9.82
N GLY A 155 -1.28 49.09 -8.75
CA GLY A 155 -1.18 50.54 -8.53
C GLY A 155 -2.50 51.24 -8.22
N THR A 156 -3.53 50.48 -7.82
CA THR A 156 -4.87 51.00 -7.51
C THR A 156 -5.06 51.30 -6.01
N LEU A 157 -4.16 50.80 -5.15
CA LEU A 157 -3.98 51.27 -3.78
C LEU A 157 -2.71 52.13 -3.72
N THR A 158 -2.83 53.40 -3.36
CA THR A 158 -1.72 54.38 -3.35
C THR A 158 -1.76 55.28 -2.11
N ALA A 159 -0.61 55.85 -1.75
CA ALA A 159 -0.50 56.73 -0.59
C ALA A 159 -1.40 57.98 -0.78
N GLY A 160 -2.44 58.09 0.03
CA GLY A 160 -3.43 59.18 -0.04
C GLY A 160 -4.61 58.95 -0.99
N GLY A 161 -4.69 57.80 -1.66
CA GLY A 161 -5.85 57.39 -2.47
C GLY A 161 -6.93 56.68 -1.64
N GLU A 162 -8.18 56.69 -2.13
CA GLU A 162 -9.26 55.93 -1.50
C GLU A 162 -9.05 54.43 -1.68
N MET A 163 -9.24 53.66 -0.60
CA MET A 163 -9.14 52.21 -0.63
C MET A 163 -10.27 51.61 -1.49
N PRO A 164 -9.97 50.66 -2.40
CA PRO A 164 -11.01 49.99 -3.19
C PRO A 164 -12.08 49.36 -2.30
N ALA A 165 -13.36 49.59 -2.62
CA ALA A 165 -14.49 49.14 -1.81
C ALA A 165 -14.50 47.61 -1.57
N THR A 166 -14.04 46.84 -2.55
CA THR A 166 -13.89 45.38 -2.44
C THR A 166 -12.84 44.98 -1.40
N THR A 167 -11.74 45.72 -1.31
CA THR A 167 -10.67 45.49 -0.32
C THR A 167 -11.11 45.97 1.06
N ALA A 168 -11.76 47.13 1.15
CA ALA A 168 -12.37 47.63 2.38
C ALA A 168 -13.34 46.62 2.99
N LYS A 169 -14.21 46.02 2.17
CA LYS A 169 -15.17 45.00 2.62
C LYS A 169 -14.47 43.74 3.15
N LYS A 170 -13.39 43.29 2.50
CA LYS A 170 -12.64 42.10 2.95
C LYS A 170 -11.87 42.35 4.24
N ILE A 171 -11.32 43.55 4.43
CA ILE A 171 -10.66 43.95 5.68
C ILE A 171 -11.68 44.02 6.81
N ALA A 172 -12.84 44.65 6.58
CA ALA A 172 -13.90 44.69 7.59
C ALA A 172 -14.44 43.29 7.94
N ALA A 173 -14.51 42.38 6.97
CA ALA A 173 -14.89 40.99 7.23
C ALA A 173 -13.82 40.23 8.05
N ALA A 174 -12.53 40.50 7.80
CA ALA A 174 -11.44 39.93 8.57
C ALA A 174 -11.38 40.47 10.01
N GLU A 175 -11.70 41.75 10.22
CA GLU A 175 -11.85 42.34 11.55
C GLU A 175 -13.02 41.70 12.30
N ALA A 176 -14.19 41.66 11.65
CA ALA A 176 -15.40 41.10 12.24
C ALA A 176 -15.25 39.63 12.65
N VAL A 177 -14.60 38.81 11.83
CA VAL A 177 -14.42 37.38 12.16
C VAL A 177 -13.42 37.17 13.30
N ILE A 178 -12.42 38.05 13.47
CA ILE A 178 -11.50 38.00 14.62
C ILE A 178 -12.22 38.44 15.90
N ASP A 179 -13.02 39.51 15.82
CA ASP A 179 -13.79 40.01 16.96
C ASP A 179 -14.88 39.01 17.40
N GLU A 180 -15.61 38.42 16.44
CA GLU A 180 -16.61 37.38 16.67
C GLU A 180 -15.97 36.13 17.31
N LEU A 181 -14.80 35.71 16.79
CA LEU A 181 -14.05 34.59 17.36
C LEU A 181 -13.57 34.87 18.79
N ALA A 182 -13.09 36.09 19.07
CA ALA A 182 -12.66 36.49 20.41
C ALA A 182 -13.83 36.57 21.40
N GLU A 183 -15.00 37.03 20.96
CA GLU A 183 -16.22 37.08 21.77
C GLU A 183 -16.78 35.68 22.05
N GLU A 184 -16.79 34.79 21.05
CA GLU A 184 -17.28 33.42 21.17
C GLU A 184 -16.40 32.57 22.09
N LEU A 185 -15.07 32.73 22.02
CA LEU A 185 -14.13 31.99 22.85
C LEU A 185 -14.23 32.36 24.34
N GLY A 186 -14.45 33.64 24.67
CA GLY A 186 -14.65 34.12 26.04
C GLY A 186 -13.42 33.95 26.95
N ASP A 187 -13.18 32.74 27.44
CA ASP A 187 -12.00 32.33 28.23
C ASP A 187 -11.21 31.26 27.45
N PRO A 188 -10.37 31.69 26.47
CA PRO A 188 -9.73 30.78 25.53
C PRO A 188 -8.68 29.89 26.22
N SER A 189 -8.56 28.65 25.77
CA SER A 189 -7.40 27.80 26.09
C SER A 189 -6.09 28.42 25.56
N PRO A 190 -4.92 28.00 26.06
CA PRO A 190 -3.64 28.53 25.57
C PRO A 190 -3.43 28.39 24.06
N THR A 191 -3.99 27.34 23.45
CA THR A 191 -3.92 27.10 22.01
C THR A 191 -4.86 28.02 21.23
N GLU A 192 -6.06 28.28 21.75
CA GLU A 192 -7.02 29.22 21.17
C GLU A 192 -6.54 30.68 21.32
N GLU A 193 -5.88 31.00 22.43
CA GLU A 193 -5.23 32.29 22.64
C GLU A 193 -4.08 32.50 21.63
N ALA A 194 -3.22 31.50 21.43
CA ALA A 194 -2.17 31.55 20.42
C ALA A 194 -2.73 31.70 18.98
N MET A 195 -3.87 31.07 18.68
CA MET A 195 -4.57 31.24 17.41
C MET A 195 -5.07 32.68 17.21
N LEU A 196 -5.72 33.25 18.23
CA LEU A 196 -6.19 34.63 18.21
C LEU A 196 -5.02 35.61 18.02
N GLU A 197 -3.92 35.41 18.74
CA GLU A 197 -2.71 36.22 18.59
C GLU A 197 -2.11 36.12 17.19
N HIS A 198 -2.03 34.90 16.62
CA HIS A 198 -1.54 34.67 15.27
C HIS A 198 -2.36 35.41 14.21
N TYR A 199 -3.69 35.33 14.31
CA TYR A 199 -4.58 36.00 13.37
C TYR A 199 -4.63 37.52 13.57
N ALA A 200 -4.60 38.00 14.81
CA ALA A 200 -4.49 39.42 15.12
C ALA A 200 -3.19 40.02 14.58
N ALA A 201 -2.06 39.32 14.71
CA ALA A 201 -0.78 39.77 14.17
C ALA A 201 -0.79 39.86 12.63
N GLN A 202 -1.36 38.86 11.95
CA GLN A 202 -1.50 38.91 10.50
C GLN A 202 -2.45 40.01 10.04
N PHE A 203 -3.56 40.22 10.75
CA PHE A 203 -4.48 41.31 10.45
C PHE A 203 -3.84 42.68 10.67
N GLN A 204 -3.05 42.84 11.74
CA GLN A 204 -2.28 44.06 11.98
C GLN A 204 -1.26 44.31 10.86
N ALA A 205 -0.59 43.27 10.35
CA ALA A 205 0.31 43.39 9.21
C ALA A 205 -0.44 43.83 7.93
N ILE A 206 -1.66 43.36 7.71
CA ILE A 206 -2.52 43.82 6.61
C ILE A 206 -2.87 45.32 6.78
N GLN A 207 -3.24 45.75 8.00
CA GLN A 207 -3.53 47.16 8.28
C GLN A 207 -2.31 48.05 8.06
N GLN A 208 -1.12 47.61 8.48
CA GLN A 208 0.14 48.32 8.25
C GLN A 208 0.50 48.39 6.76
N ALA A 209 0.29 47.30 6.01
CA ALA A 209 0.51 47.25 4.57
C ALA A 209 -0.40 48.23 3.81
N VAL A 210 -1.66 48.36 4.24
CA VAL A 210 -2.59 49.37 3.69
C VAL A 210 -2.11 50.79 4.00
N ALA A 211 -1.72 51.07 5.25
CA ALA A 211 -1.25 52.39 5.65
C ALA A 211 0.08 52.79 4.98
N GLY A 212 1.00 51.83 4.82
CA GLY A 212 2.31 52.02 4.20
C GLY A 212 2.34 51.88 2.68
N CYS A 213 1.26 51.36 2.07
CA CYS A 213 1.20 50.97 0.66
C CYS A 213 2.33 50.01 0.26
N THR A 214 2.69 49.08 1.15
CA THR A 214 3.72 48.07 0.93
C THR A 214 3.11 46.67 0.88
N PRO A 215 3.62 45.74 0.05
CA PRO A 215 3.12 44.37 0.03
C PRO A 215 3.18 43.72 1.42
N VAL A 216 2.17 42.92 1.74
CA VAL A 216 2.12 42.08 2.95
C VAL A 216 2.62 40.67 2.61
N GLU A 217 3.30 40.01 3.54
CA GLU A 217 3.63 38.59 3.39
C GLU A 217 2.35 37.75 3.23
N HIS A 218 2.50 36.55 2.65
CA HIS A 218 1.38 35.63 2.50
C HIS A 218 0.87 35.19 3.88
N ALA A 219 -0.36 35.62 4.19
CA ALA A 219 -1.11 35.13 5.33
C ALA A 219 -1.22 33.60 5.30
N LYS A 220 -1.12 32.96 6.47
CA LYS A 220 -1.12 31.51 6.64
C LYS A 220 -2.12 31.10 7.72
N PRO A 221 -2.81 29.95 7.58
CA PRO A 221 -3.62 29.40 8.65
C PRO A 221 -2.79 29.17 9.92
N PHE A 222 -3.43 29.27 11.08
CA PHE A 222 -2.89 28.80 12.35
C PHE A 222 -2.97 27.28 12.38
N VAL A 223 -1.87 26.63 12.72
CA VAL A 223 -1.81 25.17 12.87
C VAL A 223 -1.19 24.90 14.23
N HIS A 224 -1.82 24.04 15.01
CA HIS A 224 -1.32 23.60 16.29
C HIS A 224 -1.12 22.09 16.30
N ASP A 225 -0.27 21.65 17.20
CA ASP A 225 -0.15 20.25 17.59
C ASP A 225 -0.98 20.07 18.85
N ASP A 226 -2.13 19.40 18.74
CA ASP A 226 -2.86 18.94 19.93
C ASP A 226 -2.64 17.46 20.18
N THR A 227 -2.91 17.06 21.41
CA THR A 227 -3.03 15.67 21.78
C THR A 227 -4.51 15.35 21.94
N GLU A 228 -5.14 14.87 20.87
CA GLU A 228 -6.52 14.38 20.98
C GLU A 228 -6.54 12.98 21.57
N VAL A 229 -7.55 12.74 22.41
CA VAL A 229 -7.90 11.42 22.92
C VAL A 229 -8.45 10.63 21.74
N ALA A 230 -7.66 9.72 21.18
CA ALA A 230 -8.12 8.91 20.06
C ALA A 230 -9.32 8.06 20.49
N VAL A 231 -10.42 8.21 19.76
CA VAL A 231 -11.62 7.41 20.00
C VAL A 231 -11.33 5.99 19.51
N VAL A 232 -11.31 5.03 20.43
CA VAL A 232 -11.18 3.61 20.11
C VAL A 232 -12.57 2.98 20.11
N PRO A 233 -12.75 1.84 19.45
CA PRO A 233 -13.96 1.06 19.63
C PRO A 233 -14.23 0.75 21.12
N ALA A 234 -15.46 0.95 21.59
CA ALA A 234 -15.88 0.46 22.89
C ALA A 234 -15.67 -1.05 22.94
N SER A 235 -14.93 -1.57 23.93
CA SER A 235 -14.86 -3.02 24.14
C SER A 235 -16.26 -3.56 24.45
N PRO A 236 -16.84 -4.46 23.63
CA PRO A 236 -18.09 -5.07 23.98
C PRO A 236 -17.86 -6.15 25.04
N SER A 237 -18.86 -6.32 25.89
CA SER A 237 -18.94 -7.44 26.81
C SER A 237 -19.16 -8.75 26.03
N GLY A 238 -18.08 -9.44 25.66
CA GLY A 238 -18.11 -10.91 25.60
C GLY A 238 -18.23 -11.61 24.24
N ALA A 239 -17.69 -11.09 23.14
CA ALA A 239 -17.30 -11.95 22.01
C ALA A 239 -15.81 -12.32 22.13
N PHE A 240 -15.53 -13.54 22.56
CA PHE A 240 -14.17 -14.01 22.82
C PHE A 240 -13.43 -14.31 21.50
N GLY A 241 -12.41 -13.51 21.16
CA GLY A 241 -11.47 -13.77 20.05
C GLY A 241 -11.62 -12.87 18.81
N ALA A 242 -12.67 -12.07 18.72
CA ALA A 242 -12.87 -11.11 17.64
C ALA A 242 -12.18 -9.76 17.94
N VAL A 243 -11.61 -9.12 16.93
CA VAL A 243 -11.02 -7.78 17.05
C VAL A 243 -12.11 -6.74 16.96
N VAL A 244 -12.08 -5.73 17.82
CA VAL A 244 -13.13 -4.71 17.83
C VAL A 244 -12.92 -3.78 16.64
N ALA A 245 -13.96 -3.65 15.81
CA ALA A 245 -13.95 -2.81 14.63
C ALA A 245 -15.10 -1.79 14.69
N VAL A 246 -14.82 -0.55 14.28
CA VAL A 246 -15.84 0.50 14.11
C VAL A 246 -15.83 1.02 12.68
N LEU A 247 -17.01 1.07 12.08
CA LEU A 247 -17.23 1.68 10.78
C LEU A 247 -17.24 3.21 10.90
N ARG A 248 -16.46 3.89 10.08
CA ARG A 248 -16.37 5.35 10.03
C ARG A 248 -16.12 5.84 8.60
N ASP A 249 -16.11 7.16 8.40
CA ASP A 249 -15.69 7.75 7.13
C ASP A 249 -14.22 7.43 6.86
N ALA A 250 -13.92 7.15 5.59
CA ALA A 250 -12.59 6.80 5.17
C ALA A 250 -11.61 7.93 5.51
N THR A 251 -10.39 7.54 5.84
CA THR A 251 -9.27 8.46 6.05
C THR A 251 -8.09 8.03 5.20
N ARG A 252 -7.04 8.84 5.13
CA ARG A 252 -5.73 8.46 4.56
C ARG A 252 -4.65 8.91 5.51
N ILE A 253 -3.59 8.13 5.69
CA ILE A 253 -2.40 8.67 6.38
C ILE A 253 -1.90 9.89 5.62
N LYS A 254 -1.41 10.89 6.36
CA LYS A 254 -0.90 12.16 5.81
C LYS A 254 0.58 12.33 6.15
N PRO A 255 1.48 11.51 5.58
CA PRO A 255 2.92 11.74 5.68
C PRO A 255 3.33 13.01 4.94
N THR A 256 4.55 13.47 5.19
CA THR A 256 5.21 14.57 4.47
C THR A 256 6.49 14.04 3.84
N LEU A 257 6.83 14.55 2.66
CA LEU A 257 8.05 14.20 1.93
C LEU A 257 8.99 15.40 1.91
N ASP A 258 10.25 15.20 2.30
CA ASP A 258 11.29 16.19 2.10
C ASP A 258 11.76 16.17 0.63
N ASP A 259 11.49 17.25 -0.11
CA ASP A 259 11.75 17.36 -1.55
C ASP A 259 13.25 17.33 -1.93
N THR A 260 14.16 17.49 -0.96
CA THR A 260 15.60 17.52 -1.19
C THR A 260 16.23 16.15 -0.95
N THR A 261 15.87 15.53 0.16
CA THR A 261 16.44 14.26 0.62
C THR A 261 15.63 13.06 0.13
N GLY A 262 14.33 13.24 -0.12
CA GLY A 262 13.37 12.18 -0.42
C GLY A 262 12.91 11.41 0.82
N GLN A 263 13.12 11.95 2.02
CA GLN A 263 12.73 11.30 3.28
C GLN A 263 11.27 11.54 3.62
N ALA A 264 10.56 10.48 4.03
CA ALA A 264 9.16 10.54 4.46
C ALA A 264 9.02 10.59 6.00
N SER A 265 8.23 11.54 6.48
CA SER A 265 7.96 11.76 7.92
C SER A 265 6.47 11.72 8.21
N TRP A 266 6.07 11.14 9.36
CA TRP A 266 4.67 11.02 9.75
C TRP A 266 4.50 10.88 11.25
N ALA A 267 3.75 11.80 11.87
CA ALA A 267 3.50 11.82 13.31
C ALA A 267 2.15 11.22 13.73
N GLY A 268 1.35 10.67 12.81
CA GLY A 268 0.02 10.12 13.10
C GLY A 268 -1.14 10.88 12.45
N ALA A 269 -0.87 11.99 11.74
CA ALA A 269 -1.87 12.80 11.06
C ALA A 269 -2.60 12.02 9.94
N ARG A 270 -3.88 12.32 9.73
CA ARG A 270 -4.69 11.71 8.66
C ARG A 270 -5.55 12.77 7.96
N THR A 271 -5.85 12.52 6.68
CA THR A 271 -6.83 13.29 5.91
C THR A 271 -8.21 12.65 6.08
N THR A 272 -9.25 13.45 6.31
CA THR A 272 -10.62 13.02 6.61
C THR A 272 -11.60 13.19 5.45
N ASP A 273 -11.30 14.06 4.47
CA ASP A 273 -12.16 14.30 3.30
C ASP A 273 -11.96 13.22 2.21
N VAL A 274 -12.16 11.96 2.57
CA VAL A 274 -11.95 10.81 1.67
C VAL A 274 -13.28 10.11 1.41
N LEU A 275 -13.64 9.96 0.13
CA LEU A 275 -14.92 9.35 -0.23
C LEU A 275 -14.89 7.84 0.00
N GLY A 276 -15.60 7.39 1.03
CA GLY A 276 -15.80 5.98 1.33
C GLY A 276 -15.97 5.74 2.83
N LYS A 277 -16.05 4.47 3.19
CA LYS A 277 -16.10 3.97 4.56
C LYS A 277 -14.89 3.08 4.84
N GLU A 278 -14.48 3.05 6.10
CA GLU A 278 -13.43 2.17 6.60
C GLU A 278 -13.77 1.61 7.97
N TYR A 279 -13.23 0.44 8.27
CA TYR A 279 -13.16 -0.11 9.62
C TYR A 279 -11.88 0.35 10.29
N ALA A 280 -12.02 1.04 11.42
CA ALA A 280 -10.93 1.26 12.38
C ALA A 280 -10.92 0.11 13.38
N ILE A 281 -9.79 -0.58 13.49
CA ILE A 281 -9.65 -1.85 14.21
C ILE A 281 -8.57 -1.71 15.28
N ASP A 282 -8.89 -2.09 16.50
CA ASP A 282 -7.92 -2.21 17.58
C ASP A 282 -7.33 -3.63 17.60
N LEU A 283 -6.01 -3.73 17.44
CA LEU A 283 -5.27 -4.98 17.46
C LEU A 283 -4.56 -5.24 18.80
N GLY A 284 -4.80 -4.37 19.79
CA GLY A 284 -4.17 -4.41 21.11
C GLY A 284 -2.70 -3.99 21.11
N GLU A 285 -2.17 -3.72 22.30
CA GLU A 285 -0.74 -3.39 22.53
C GLU A 285 -0.27 -2.16 21.71
N GLY A 286 -1.19 -1.23 21.40
CA GLY A 286 -0.91 -0.04 20.60
C GLY A 286 -0.91 -0.27 19.09
N TYR A 287 -1.12 -1.50 18.62
CA TYR A 287 -1.30 -1.80 17.20
C TYR A 287 -2.72 -1.47 16.76
N ARG A 288 -2.84 -0.92 15.55
CA ARG A 288 -4.12 -0.56 14.94
C ARG A 288 -4.16 -1.07 13.50
N ALA A 289 -5.35 -1.34 13.00
CA ALA A 289 -5.55 -1.56 11.58
C ALA A 289 -6.67 -0.68 11.02
N VAL A 290 -6.55 -0.36 9.74
CA VAL A 290 -7.59 0.33 8.97
C VAL A 290 -7.86 -0.46 7.71
N TYR A 291 -9.10 -0.89 7.51
CA TYR A 291 -9.52 -1.65 6.35
C TYR A 291 -10.64 -0.95 5.60
N ARG A 292 -10.53 -0.86 4.27
CA ARG A 292 -11.53 -0.24 3.40
C ARG A 292 -12.26 -1.33 2.62
N PRO A 293 -13.47 -1.72 3.03
CA PRO A 293 -14.15 -2.89 2.47
C PRO A 293 -14.59 -2.70 1.02
N TYR A 294 -14.70 -3.79 0.27
CA TYR A 294 -15.28 -3.83 -1.08
C TYR A 294 -16.80 -3.66 -1.03
N ASP A 295 -17.49 -4.38 -0.15
CA ASP A 295 -18.96 -4.46 -0.12
C ASP A 295 -19.68 -3.15 0.23
N ILE A 296 -19.14 -2.36 1.16
CA ILE A 296 -19.78 -1.11 1.64
C ILE A 296 -19.43 0.09 0.76
N ASN A 297 -18.30 0.04 0.06
CA ASN A 297 -17.83 1.13 -0.79
C ASN A 297 -18.36 0.97 -2.21
N ASP A 298 -19.48 1.65 -2.51
CA ASP A 298 -20.11 1.60 -3.82
C ASP A 298 -19.13 2.11 -4.91
N PRO A 299 -18.79 1.29 -5.92
CA PRO A 299 -17.91 1.69 -7.01
C PRO A 299 -18.42 2.87 -7.85
N ALA A 300 -19.70 3.23 -7.80
CA ALA A 300 -20.25 4.38 -8.51
C ALA A 300 -20.00 5.71 -7.79
N GLU A 301 -19.96 5.68 -6.45
CA GLU A 301 -20.01 6.87 -5.58
C GLU A 301 -18.74 7.10 -4.73
N THR A 302 -17.92 6.06 -4.54
CA THR A 302 -16.72 6.10 -3.67
C THR A 302 -15.41 5.98 -4.47
N GLU A 303 -14.28 6.30 -3.83
CA GLU A 303 -12.95 6.13 -4.45
C GLU A 303 -12.64 4.63 -4.67
N TYR A 304 -12.81 4.15 -5.90
CA TYR A 304 -12.56 2.75 -6.27
C TYR A 304 -11.15 2.27 -5.92
N SER A 305 -10.16 3.16 -6.04
CA SER A 305 -8.75 2.90 -5.72
C SER A 305 -8.47 2.55 -4.25
N LEU A 306 -9.40 2.83 -3.34
CA LEU A 306 -9.28 2.50 -1.91
C LEU A 306 -9.88 1.15 -1.53
N ARG A 307 -10.74 0.57 -2.38
CA ARG A 307 -11.42 -0.70 -2.09
C ARG A 307 -10.41 -1.83 -1.87
N GLY A 308 -10.53 -2.51 -0.73
CA GLY A 308 -9.65 -3.56 -0.25
C GLY A 308 -8.37 -3.09 0.43
N ARG A 309 -8.08 -1.78 0.53
CA ARG A 309 -6.82 -1.32 1.14
C ARG A 309 -6.79 -1.56 2.64
N LEU A 310 -5.70 -2.14 3.11
CA LEU A 310 -5.41 -2.45 4.50
C LEU A 310 -4.12 -1.75 4.94
N GLU A 311 -4.19 -1.09 6.09
CA GLU A 311 -3.06 -0.53 6.80
C GLU A 311 -2.96 -1.22 8.16
N VAL A 312 -1.79 -1.77 8.51
CA VAL A 312 -1.48 -2.20 9.89
C VAL A 312 -0.42 -1.27 10.45
N ILE A 313 -0.76 -0.57 11.52
CA ILE A 313 0.02 0.52 12.10
C ILE A 313 0.60 0.04 13.43
N ALA A 314 1.93 0.09 13.56
CA ALA A 314 2.63 -0.20 14.80
C ALA A 314 2.60 1.00 15.77
N PRO A 315 2.77 0.77 17.09
CA PRO A 315 3.17 1.85 18.01
C PRO A 315 4.49 2.50 17.56
N ALA A 316 4.80 3.69 18.10
CA ALA A 316 6.06 4.35 17.80
C ALA A 316 7.23 3.55 18.41
N GLY A 317 8.27 3.32 17.61
CA GLY A 317 9.40 2.47 17.97
C GLY A 317 9.99 1.71 16.77
N GLU A 318 11.20 1.20 16.96
CA GLU A 318 11.87 0.34 15.99
C GLU A 318 11.54 -1.14 16.20
N GLY A 319 11.85 -1.98 15.22
CA GLY A 319 11.80 -3.45 15.36
C GLY A 319 10.43 -4.08 15.08
N HIS A 320 9.45 -3.30 14.60
CA HIS A 320 8.08 -3.77 14.42
C HIS A 320 7.81 -4.51 13.09
N GLY A 321 8.80 -4.67 12.20
CA GLY A 321 8.59 -5.23 10.86
C GLY A 321 7.94 -6.63 10.82
N PRO A 322 8.48 -7.64 11.54
CA PRO A 322 7.87 -8.97 11.59
C PRO A 322 6.51 -8.96 12.27
N GLU A 323 6.35 -8.10 13.27
CA GLU A 323 5.17 -8.04 14.12
C GLU A 323 3.95 -7.49 13.36
N VAL A 324 4.10 -6.45 12.54
CA VAL A 324 2.99 -5.94 11.71
C VAL A 324 2.51 -6.98 10.70
N VAL A 325 3.39 -7.85 10.18
CA VAL A 325 2.99 -8.99 9.34
C VAL A 325 2.27 -10.05 10.18
N ARG A 326 2.77 -10.37 11.38
CA ARG A 326 2.13 -11.33 12.28
C ARG A 326 0.71 -10.92 12.67
N ARG A 327 0.45 -9.63 12.84
CA ARG A 327 -0.86 -9.03 13.20
C ARG A 327 -1.94 -9.24 12.13
N LEU A 328 -1.57 -9.43 10.86
CA LEU A 328 -2.51 -9.89 9.82
C LEU A 328 -3.27 -11.14 10.26
N GLY A 329 -2.64 -11.96 11.11
CA GLY A 329 -3.25 -13.17 11.61
C GLY A 329 -4.43 -12.98 12.55
N GLN A 330 -4.53 -11.84 13.22
CA GLN A 330 -5.68 -11.45 14.04
C GLN A 330 -6.86 -10.99 13.17
N LEU A 331 -6.58 -10.63 11.91
CA LEU A 331 -7.57 -10.29 10.88
C LEU A 331 -7.96 -11.51 10.04
N ASN A 332 -7.65 -12.73 10.52
CA ASN A 332 -7.76 -13.98 9.78
C ASN A 332 -6.99 -14.04 8.44
N LEU A 333 -6.06 -13.11 8.17
CA LEU A 333 -5.25 -13.14 6.95
C LEU A 333 -3.96 -13.95 7.16
N ALA A 334 -3.34 -14.36 6.05
CA ALA A 334 -2.00 -14.92 6.03
C ALA A 334 -0.99 -13.92 6.63
N ASN A 335 -0.12 -14.43 7.51
CA ASN A 335 0.62 -13.59 8.45
C ASN A 335 2.08 -14.03 8.61
N ARG A 336 2.63 -14.63 7.56
CA ARG A 336 4.02 -15.10 7.47
C ARG A 336 4.62 -14.70 6.12
N PRO A 337 5.96 -14.62 6.01
CA PRO A 337 6.59 -14.45 4.71
C PRO A 337 6.18 -15.57 3.75
N MET A 338 6.10 -15.22 2.46
CA MET A 338 5.94 -16.20 1.39
C MET A 338 7.19 -17.09 1.30
N THR A 339 6.96 -18.40 1.25
CA THR A 339 7.98 -19.42 1.03
C THR A 339 8.31 -19.55 -0.47
N ARG A 340 9.48 -20.10 -0.82
CA ARG A 340 9.87 -20.28 -2.23
C ARG A 340 8.89 -21.14 -3.02
N ASP A 341 8.33 -22.15 -2.38
CA ASP A 341 7.35 -23.03 -3.02
C ASP A 341 6.05 -22.25 -3.33
N GLU A 342 5.65 -21.30 -2.47
CA GLU A 342 4.47 -20.46 -2.72
C GLU A 342 4.73 -19.45 -3.84
N GLY A 343 5.99 -19.02 -3.96
CA GLY A 343 6.43 -18.12 -5.03
C GLY A 343 6.10 -18.65 -6.43
N GLU A 344 6.27 -19.96 -6.69
CA GLU A 344 5.92 -20.53 -8.00
C GLU A 344 4.41 -20.50 -8.27
N TYR A 345 3.59 -20.76 -7.25
CA TYR A 345 2.13 -20.67 -7.39
C TYR A 345 1.69 -19.22 -7.68
N SER A 346 2.21 -18.24 -6.93
CA SER A 346 1.92 -16.82 -7.14
C SER A 346 2.43 -16.33 -8.51
N TYR A 347 3.58 -16.81 -8.95
CA TYR A 347 4.10 -16.55 -10.30
C TYR A 347 3.16 -17.08 -11.40
N LEU A 348 2.67 -18.31 -11.27
CA LEU A 348 1.70 -18.90 -12.20
C LEU A 348 0.38 -18.13 -12.18
N ALA A 349 -0.13 -17.78 -10.99
CA ALA A 349 -1.34 -16.99 -10.84
C ALA A 349 -1.22 -15.60 -11.51
N ALA A 350 -0.10 -14.91 -11.30
CA ALA A 350 0.20 -13.64 -11.97
C ALA A 350 0.22 -13.80 -13.50
N ASN A 351 0.84 -14.86 -14.02
CA ASN A 351 0.87 -15.13 -15.46
C ASN A 351 -0.51 -15.50 -16.03
N VAL A 352 -1.34 -16.22 -15.27
CA VAL A 352 -2.73 -16.50 -15.67
C VAL A 352 -3.51 -15.22 -15.88
N THR A 353 -3.36 -14.23 -14.99
CA THR A 353 -3.97 -12.91 -15.16
C THR A 353 -3.34 -12.12 -16.31
N ALA A 354 -2.01 -12.05 -16.35
CA ALA A 354 -1.25 -11.27 -17.34
C ALA A 354 -1.52 -11.71 -18.79
N GLN A 355 -1.71 -13.02 -19.01
CA GLN A 355 -1.96 -13.62 -20.31
C GLN A 355 -3.46 -13.91 -20.56
N ASN A 356 -4.35 -13.48 -19.65
CA ASN A 356 -5.78 -13.75 -19.72
C ASN A 356 -6.14 -15.24 -19.86
N LEU A 357 -5.37 -16.11 -19.20
CA LEU A 357 -5.55 -17.57 -19.28
C LEU A 357 -6.67 -18.08 -18.37
N GLY A 358 -7.23 -17.23 -17.49
CA GLY A 358 -8.29 -17.63 -16.57
C GLY A 358 -9.56 -18.12 -17.27
N ALA A 359 -9.81 -17.66 -18.50
CA ALA A 359 -10.95 -18.10 -19.31
C ALA A 359 -10.74 -19.48 -19.96
N HIS A 360 -9.53 -20.05 -19.92
CA HIS A 360 -9.26 -21.38 -20.44
C HIS A 360 -9.84 -22.45 -19.51
N ALA A 361 -10.64 -23.36 -20.06
CA ALA A 361 -11.34 -24.39 -19.29
C ALA A 361 -10.37 -25.26 -18.46
N GLU A 362 -9.21 -25.62 -19.01
CA GLU A 362 -8.18 -26.37 -18.30
C GLU A 362 -7.59 -25.61 -17.10
N VAL A 363 -7.38 -24.29 -17.22
CA VAL A 363 -6.82 -23.46 -16.13
C VAL A 363 -7.87 -23.24 -15.04
N ALA A 364 -9.12 -22.97 -15.42
CA ALA A 364 -10.23 -22.87 -14.48
C ALA A 364 -10.43 -24.18 -13.69
N ALA A 365 -10.42 -25.32 -14.38
CA ALA A 365 -10.54 -26.63 -13.72
C ALA A 365 -9.35 -26.96 -12.82
N ALA A 366 -8.13 -26.56 -13.20
CA ALA A 366 -6.93 -26.75 -12.40
C ALA A 366 -6.97 -25.96 -11.07
N ARG A 367 -7.53 -24.74 -11.07
CA ARG A 367 -7.73 -23.95 -9.83
C ARG A 367 -8.67 -24.68 -8.86
N VAL A 368 -9.85 -25.10 -9.34
CA VAL A 368 -10.81 -25.88 -8.54
C VAL A 368 -10.20 -27.18 -8.01
N THR A 369 -9.42 -27.88 -8.85
CA THR A 369 -8.70 -29.08 -8.42
C THR A 369 -7.67 -28.77 -7.33
N GLY A 370 -6.96 -27.65 -7.45
CA GLY A 370 -6.03 -27.18 -6.43
C GLY A 370 -6.71 -26.91 -5.08
N ASP A 371 -7.90 -26.33 -5.09
CA ASP A 371 -8.66 -26.03 -3.86
C ASP A 371 -9.16 -27.33 -3.22
N HIS A 372 -9.63 -28.30 -4.02
CA HIS A 372 -9.98 -29.62 -3.50
C HIS A 372 -8.79 -30.39 -2.92
N LEU A 373 -7.60 -30.27 -3.53
CA LEU A 373 -6.38 -30.89 -2.99
C LEU A 373 -6.03 -30.30 -1.62
N GLU A 374 -6.11 -28.98 -1.47
CA GLU A 374 -5.90 -28.32 -0.18
C GLU A 374 -6.92 -28.77 0.86
N GLU A 375 -8.19 -28.86 0.48
CA GLU A 375 -9.24 -29.34 1.38
C GLU A 375 -9.02 -30.78 1.84
N MET A 376 -8.63 -31.67 0.92
CA MET A 376 -8.32 -33.06 1.27
C MET A 376 -7.18 -33.15 2.27
N VAL A 377 -6.10 -32.37 2.06
CA VAL A 377 -4.96 -32.32 2.97
C VAL A 377 -5.36 -31.72 4.32
N ARG A 378 -6.24 -30.70 4.33
CA ARG A 378 -6.79 -30.12 5.57
C ARG A 378 -7.53 -31.15 6.40
N GLN A 379 -8.39 -31.95 5.76
CA GLN A 379 -9.11 -33.04 6.44
C GLN A 379 -8.17 -34.12 6.95
N GLU A 380 -7.13 -34.48 6.18
CA GLU A 380 -6.10 -35.42 6.59
C GLU A 380 -5.38 -34.95 7.86
N ILE A 381 -4.86 -33.72 7.89
CA ILE A 381 -4.18 -33.14 9.05
C ILE A 381 -5.13 -33.05 10.25
N PHE A 382 -6.38 -32.62 10.02
CA PHE A 382 -7.37 -32.59 11.10
C PHE A 382 -7.58 -33.99 11.70
N HIS A 383 -7.69 -35.04 10.88
CA HIS A 383 -7.82 -36.41 11.40
C HIS A 383 -6.56 -36.89 12.13
N GLU A 384 -5.37 -36.52 11.67
CA GLU A 384 -4.09 -36.81 12.33
C GLU A 384 -4.01 -36.14 13.72
N ARG A 385 -4.50 -34.90 13.82
CA ARG A 385 -4.32 -34.03 15.00
C ARG A 385 -5.58 -33.82 15.82
N ALA A 386 -6.71 -34.44 15.49
CA ALA A 386 -7.99 -34.26 16.18
C ALA A 386 -7.90 -34.52 17.69
N HIS A 387 -6.97 -35.37 18.12
CA HIS A 387 -6.70 -35.66 19.52
C HIS A 387 -6.11 -34.47 20.29
N GLU A 388 -5.38 -33.57 19.62
CA GLU A 388 -4.81 -32.34 20.20
C GLU A 388 -5.91 -31.32 20.54
N ALA A 389 -7.02 -31.33 19.79
CA ALA A 389 -8.14 -30.41 19.99
C ALA A 389 -8.93 -30.68 21.29
N VAL A 390 -8.72 -31.82 21.94
CA VAL A 390 -9.50 -32.21 23.12
C VAL A 390 -9.15 -31.33 24.32
N GLY A 391 -10.14 -30.61 24.83
CA GLY A 391 -9.98 -29.74 26.01
C GLY A 391 -9.42 -28.35 25.72
N MET A 392 -9.21 -28.01 24.43
CA MET A 392 -8.90 -26.65 24.00
C MET A 392 -10.10 -25.72 24.22
N SER A 393 -9.83 -24.48 24.62
CA SER A 393 -10.83 -23.40 24.59
C SER A 393 -11.15 -22.99 23.15
N ASP A 394 -12.22 -22.23 22.94
CA ASP A 394 -12.60 -21.74 21.59
C ASP A 394 -11.46 -20.95 20.92
N LEU A 395 -10.70 -20.15 21.69
CA LEU A 395 -9.52 -19.43 21.19
C LEU A 395 -8.41 -20.38 20.75
N GLN A 396 -8.17 -21.43 21.53
CA GLN A 396 -7.18 -22.45 21.20
C GLN A 396 -7.63 -23.29 19.99
N LEU A 397 -8.93 -23.57 19.87
CA LEU A 397 -9.51 -24.27 18.71
C LEU A 397 -9.44 -23.42 17.44
N ALA A 398 -9.67 -22.11 17.52
CA ALA A 398 -9.51 -21.20 16.40
C ALA A 398 -8.04 -21.11 15.94
N GLY A 399 -7.10 -21.00 16.89
CA GLY A 399 -5.67 -21.09 16.61
C GLY A 399 -5.27 -22.43 15.99
N PHE A 400 -5.77 -23.53 16.56
CA PHE A 400 -5.53 -24.87 16.05
C PHE A 400 -6.08 -25.10 14.64
N ALA A 401 -7.30 -24.66 14.35
CA ALA A 401 -7.90 -24.76 13.02
C ALA A 401 -7.10 -23.95 11.98
N LYS A 402 -6.60 -22.78 12.36
CA LYS A 402 -5.73 -21.95 11.52
C LYS A 402 -4.38 -22.62 11.27
N ASP A 403 -3.77 -23.22 12.30
CA ASP A 403 -2.51 -23.95 12.16
C ASP A 403 -2.68 -25.12 11.19
N ILE A 404 -3.78 -25.87 11.30
CA ILE A 404 -4.13 -26.93 10.34
C ILE A 404 -4.29 -26.35 8.93
N GLN A 405 -4.99 -25.23 8.76
CA GLN A 405 -5.19 -24.62 7.45
C GLN A 405 -3.86 -24.19 6.81
N LEU A 406 -2.97 -23.56 7.57
CA LEU A 406 -1.66 -23.12 7.09
C LEU A 406 -0.76 -24.31 6.74
N GLU A 407 -0.79 -25.37 7.55
CA GLU A 407 -0.10 -26.62 7.29
C GLU A 407 -0.66 -27.29 6.03
N ALA A 408 -1.98 -27.31 5.87
CA ALA A 408 -2.66 -27.88 4.71
C ALA A 408 -2.27 -27.18 3.41
N HIS A 409 -2.27 -25.85 3.43
CA HIS A 409 -1.81 -25.05 2.30
C HIS A 409 -0.38 -25.43 1.92
N THR A 410 0.52 -25.50 2.90
CA THR A 410 1.93 -25.85 2.70
C THR A 410 2.09 -27.26 2.14
N ARG A 411 1.39 -28.26 2.71
CA ARG A 411 1.46 -29.66 2.27
C ARG A 411 0.82 -29.89 0.89
N ALA A 412 -0.23 -29.15 0.54
CA ALA A 412 -0.91 -29.29 -0.75
C ALA A 412 -0.19 -28.58 -1.90
N LEU A 413 0.64 -27.59 -1.59
CA LEU A 413 1.21 -26.67 -2.55
C LEU A 413 2.00 -27.31 -3.70
N PRO A 414 2.90 -28.29 -3.50
CA PRO A 414 3.58 -28.93 -4.63
C PRO A 414 2.61 -29.56 -5.64
N ALA A 415 1.49 -30.11 -5.14
CA ALA A 415 0.45 -30.67 -6.00
C ALA A 415 -0.35 -29.58 -6.72
N LYS A 416 -0.68 -28.47 -6.04
CA LYS A 416 -1.35 -27.29 -6.63
C LYS A 416 -0.51 -26.69 -7.76
N VAL A 417 0.79 -26.47 -7.51
CA VAL A 417 1.75 -25.95 -8.50
C VAL A 417 1.79 -26.86 -9.72
N ARG A 418 1.96 -28.18 -9.53
CA ARG A 418 1.99 -29.13 -10.64
C ARG A 418 0.72 -29.07 -11.50
N VAL A 419 -0.45 -29.12 -10.87
CA VAL A 419 -1.75 -29.11 -11.57
C VAL A 419 -1.96 -27.81 -12.33
N LEU A 420 -1.66 -26.66 -11.72
CA LEU A 420 -1.79 -25.36 -12.37
C LEU A 420 -0.78 -25.20 -13.51
N ARG A 421 0.48 -25.61 -13.30
CA ARG A 421 1.54 -25.53 -14.31
C ARG A 421 1.25 -26.38 -15.55
N ASP A 422 0.73 -27.59 -15.36
CA ASP A 422 0.33 -28.46 -16.48
C ASP A 422 -0.84 -27.86 -17.27
N ALA A 423 -1.81 -27.25 -16.59
CA ALA A 423 -2.92 -26.57 -17.25
C ALA A 423 -2.47 -25.32 -18.02
N VAL A 424 -1.61 -24.49 -17.42
CA VAL A 424 -1.02 -23.31 -18.08
C VAL A 424 -0.18 -23.72 -19.29
N ALA A 425 0.62 -24.78 -19.17
CA ALA A 425 1.40 -25.34 -20.27
C ALA A 425 0.50 -25.73 -21.45
N LYS A 426 -0.57 -26.47 -21.17
CA LYS A 426 -1.54 -26.86 -22.20
C LYS A 426 -2.22 -25.65 -22.85
N ALA A 427 -2.67 -24.69 -22.05
CA ALA A 427 -3.33 -23.46 -22.53
C ALA A 427 -2.41 -22.62 -23.44
N THR A 428 -1.09 -22.68 -23.20
CA THR A 428 -0.08 -21.91 -23.94
C THR A 428 0.68 -22.73 -25.00
N GLY A 429 0.25 -23.97 -25.25
CA GLY A 429 0.76 -24.80 -26.34
C GLY A 429 2.04 -25.58 -26.05
N PHE A 430 2.47 -25.67 -24.80
CA PHE A 430 3.53 -26.59 -24.36
C PHE A 430 2.98 -28.02 -24.21
N THR A 431 3.87 -29.01 -24.25
CA THR A 431 3.47 -30.43 -24.11
C THR A 431 2.99 -30.77 -22.71
N ASP A 432 3.64 -30.22 -21.69
CA ASP A 432 3.35 -30.43 -20.27
C ASP A 432 4.00 -29.31 -19.43
N GLY A 433 3.73 -29.31 -18.13
CA GLY A 433 4.30 -28.34 -17.20
C GLY A 433 5.81 -28.41 -17.05
N SER A 434 6.45 -29.56 -17.34
CA SER A 434 7.91 -29.69 -17.30
C SER A 434 8.54 -28.98 -18.49
N ALA A 435 7.93 -29.07 -19.68
CA ALA A 435 8.35 -28.34 -20.87
C ALA A 435 8.18 -26.82 -20.70
N LEU A 436 7.09 -26.38 -20.05
CA LEU A 436 6.92 -24.98 -19.67
C LEU A 436 8.00 -24.52 -18.68
N ALA A 437 8.24 -25.28 -17.61
CA ALA A 437 9.25 -24.96 -16.60
C ALA A 437 10.68 -24.90 -17.18
N ALA A 438 10.97 -25.71 -18.20
CA ALA A 438 12.25 -25.71 -18.91
C ALA A 438 12.37 -24.59 -19.96
N SER A 439 11.31 -23.80 -20.19
CA SER A 439 11.34 -22.73 -21.19
C SER A 439 12.20 -21.55 -20.73
N PRO A 440 12.93 -20.86 -21.64
CA PRO A 440 13.83 -19.77 -21.26
C PRO A 440 13.17 -18.60 -20.53
N GLY A 441 11.87 -18.38 -20.75
CA GLY A 441 11.09 -17.33 -20.10
C GLY A 441 10.50 -17.71 -18.75
N TYR A 442 10.60 -18.98 -18.32
CA TYR A 442 10.01 -19.42 -17.05
C TYR A 442 10.92 -19.08 -15.88
N ASP A 443 10.59 -18.02 -15.13
CA ASP A 443 11.38 -17.50 -14.02
C ASP A 443 10.45 -17.21 -12.82
N PRO A 444 10.20 -18.20 -11.94
CA PRO A 444 9.33 -18.06 -10.77
C PRO A 444 9.98 -17.29 -9.61
N ALA A 445 11.04 -16.51 -9.88
CA ALA A 445 11.60 -15.58 -8.90
C ALA A 445 11.01 -14.17 -9.12
N PRO A 446 10.50 -13.53 -8.05
CA PRO A 446 10.04 -12.15 -8.17
C PRO A 446 11.23 -11.21 -8.37
N ARG A 447 11.02 -10.13 -9.12
CA ARG A 447 12.01 -9.07 -9.30
C ARG A 447 11.69 -7.90 -8.39
N ARG A 448 12.70 -7.50 -7.60
CA ARG A 448 12.65 -6.25 -6.86
C ARG A 448 12.90 -5.08 -7.82
N SER A 449 11.96 -4.16 -7.87
CA SER A 449 12.04 -2.90 -8.63
C SER A 449 11.89 -1.77 -7.61
N ALA A 450 13.01 -1.34 -7.01
CA ALA A 450 13.03 -0.42 -5.87
C ALA A 450 12.04 -0.82 -4.75
N GLY A 451 10.93 -0.10 -4.62
CA GLY A 451 9.86 -0.30 -3.64
C GLY A 451 8.80 -1.33 -4.02
N TRP A 452 8.94 -1.98 -5.17
CA TRP A 452 7.93 -2.84 -5.78
C TRP A 452 8.47 -4.26 -5.99
N LEU A 453 7.57 -5.25 -6.02
CA LEU A 453 7.87 -6.60 -6.46
C LEU A 453 7.01 -6.92 -7.68
N ALA A 454 7.67 -7.36 -8.75
CA ALA A 454 7.00 -7.72 -9.98
C ALA A 454 7.35 -9.16 -10.38
N TRP A 455 6.34 -9.89 -10.84
CA TRP A 455 6.51 -11.18 -11.49
C TRP A 455 6.82 -10.98 -12.96
N THR A 456 7.66 -11.84 -13.53
CA THR A 456 7.94 -11.82 -14.97
C THR A 456 6.88 -12.58 -15.75
N ARG A 457 6.78 -12.30 -17.05
CA ARG A 457 5.94 -13.06 -17.96
C ARG A 457 6.74 -14.02 -18.83
N PHE A 458 6.36 -15.29 -18.82
CA PHE A 458 7.06 -16.28 -19.64
C PHE A 458 6.76 -16.16 -21.13
N ASP A 459 5.59 -15.65 -21.53
CA ASP A 459 5.27 -15.41 -22.94
C ASP A 459 6.23 -14.38 -23.57
N VAL A 460 6.54 -13.32 -22.82
CA VAL A 460 7.53 -12.32 -23.20
C VAL A 460 8.94 -12.89 -23.16
N GLY A 461 9.33 -13.58 -22.08
CA GLY A 461 10.65 -14.20 -21.98
C GLY A 461 10.95 -15.15 -23.16
N ASN A 462 9.99 -16.02 -23.49
CA ASN A 462 10.06 -16.97 -24.60
C ASN A 462 9.99 -16.30 -25.99
N ALA A 463 9.47 -15.07 -26.08
CA ALA A 463 9.31 -14.33 -27.33
C ALA A 463 10.14 -13.05 -27.39
N THR A 464 11.18 -12.89 -26.57
CA THR A 464 11.96 -11.65 -26.43
C THR A 464 12.40 -11.06 -27.77
N GLY A 465 12.94 -11.87 -28.68
CA GLY A 465 13.38 -11.41 -30.00
C GLY A 465 12.22 -10.93 -30.89
N LYS A 466 11.05 -11.57 -30.81
CA LYS A 466 9.85 -11.16 -31.56
C LYS A 466 9.29 -9.86 -31.01
N LEU A 467 9.21 -9.72 -29.68
CA LEU A 467 8.73 -8.50 -29.05
C LEU A 467 9.64 -7.32 -29.39
N LYS A 468 10.97 -7.49 -29.28
CA LYS A 468 11.96 -6.48 -29.70
C LYS A 468 11.77 -6.02 -31.15
N ALA A 469 11.42 -6.92 -32.06
CA ALA A 469 11.12 -6.58 -33.44
C ALA A 469 9.79 -5.81 -33.56
N ALA A 470 8.75 -6.20 -32.82
CA ALA A 470 7.43 -5.56 -32.85
C ALA A 470 7.43 -4.12 -32.31
N ILE A 471 8.25 -3.85 -31.29
CA ILE A 471 8.42 -2.54 -30.66
C ILE A 471 9.58 -1.71 -31.26
N ALA A 472 10.21 -2.19 -32.34
CA ALA A 472 11.36 -1.50 -32.93
C ALA A 472 11.01 -0.05 -33.32
N GLY A 473 11.81 0.91 -32.88
CA GLY A 473 11.58 2.34 -33.11
C GLY A 473 10.52 2.96 -32.18
N ARG A 474 9.86 2.19 -31.32
CA ARG A 474 8.91 2.68 -30.30
C ARG A 474 9.57 2.81 -28.93
N SER A 475 9.02 3.68 -28.12
CA SER A 475 9.40 3.91 -26.72
C SER A 475 8.17 3.92 -25.83
N LEU A 476 8.33 3.48 -24.59
CA LEU A 476 7.43 3.88 -23.51
C LEU A 476 7.94 5.21 -22.93
N MET A 477 7.04 6.14 -22.63
CA MET A 477 7.43 7.44 -22.07
C MET A 477 6.48 7.94 -20.99
N HIS A 478 7.02 8.72 -20.07
CA HIS A 478 6.29 9.53 -19.09
C HIS A 478 6.76 10.98 -19.18
N SER A 479 5.87 11.89 -19.57
CA SER A 479 6.17 13.32 -19.71
C SER A 479 5.70 14.08 -18.48
N THR A 480 6.53 15.01 -17.99
CA THR A 480 6.31 15.72 -16.73
C THR A 480 6.86 17.16 -16.81
N SER A 481 6.70 17.93 -15.73
CA SER A 481 7.40 19.19 -15.55
C SER A 481 8.83 18.93 -15.06
N PHE A 482 9.72 19.93 -15.15
CA PHE A 482 11.08 19.79 -14.61
C PHE A 482 11.08 19.58 -13.09
N THR A 483 10.19 20.27 -12.37
CA THR A 483 9.99 20.08 -10.93
C THR A 483 9.55 18.65 -10.60
N GLY A 484 8.56 18.12 -11.35
CA GLY A 484 8.10 16.75 -11.19
C GLY A 484 9.20 15.72 -11.49
N LEU A 485 10.01 15.96 -12.52
CA LEU A 485 11.16 15.11 -12.84
C LEU A 485 12.16 15.05 -11.67
N LYS A 486 12.51 16.20 -11.08
CA LYS A 486 13.40 16.24 -9.91
C LYS A 486 12.81 15.48 -8.73
N ALA A 487 11.54 15.68 -8.42
CA ALA A 487 10.87 14.99 -7.31
C ALA A 487 10.90 13.45 -7.48
N MET A 488 10.62 12.96 -8.69
CA MET A 488 10.68 11.52 -9.00
C MET A 488 12.10 10.97 -8.90
N LEU A 489 13.12 11.72 -9.34
CA LEU A 489 14.52 11.28 -9.21
C LEU A 489 15.03 11.38 -7.77
N ALA A 490 14.46 12.27 -6.95
CA ALA A 490 14.79 12.38 -5.54
C ALA A 490 14.38 11.15 -4.73
N THR A 491 13.19 10.62 -5.01
CA THR A 491 12.74 9.35 -4.44
C THR A 491 13.28 8.14 -5.20
N GLY A 492 13.68 8.30 -6.46
CA GLY A 492 14.23 7.24 -7.30
C GLY A 492 13.16 6.37 -7.96
N VAL A 493 11.88 6.74 -7.85
CA VAL A 493 10.75 5.97 -8.37
C VAL A 493 9.73 6.86 -9.06
N LEU A 494 9.10 6.32 -10.10
CA LEU A 494 7.84 6.82 -10.63
C LEU A 494 6.73 6.05 -9.91
N ALA A 495 5.90 6.76 -9.13
CA ALA A 495 4.89 6.15 -8.25
C ALA A 495 3.47 6.60 -8.61
N SER A 496 2.50 5.69 -8.42
CA SER A 496 1.07 5.92 -8.62
C SER A 496 0.53 6.94 -7.61
N THR A 497 -0.65 7.51 -7.87
CA THR A 497 -1.27 8.51 -6.98
C THR A 497 -1.45 7.97 -5.55
N GLU A 498 -1.86 6.71 -5.42
CA GLU A 498 -1.99 6.03 -4.14
C GLU A 498 -0.64 5.88 -3.42
N ARG A 499 0.40 5.47 -4.13
CA ARG A 499 1.75 5.35 -3.55
C ARG A 499 2.37 6.71 -3.23
N ARG A 500 2.14 7.72 -4.05
CA ARG A 500 2.57 9.11 -3.77
C ARG A 500 1.96 9.62 -2.47
N THR A 501 0.71 9.29 -2.20
CA THR A 501 0.02 9.65 -0.95
C THR A 501 0.72 9.00 0.25
N THR A 502 1.08 7.71 0.19
CA THR A 502 1.82 7.06 1.28
C THR A 502 3.27 7.56 1.38
N MET A 503 3.86 8.05 0.30
CA MET A 503 5.20 8.65 0.32
C MET A 503 5.23 10.05 0.94
N GLY A 504 4.08 10.70 1.11
CA GLY A 504 3.97 12.07 1.65
C GLY A 504 4.00 13.16 0.59
N THR A 505 3.82 12.78 -0.67
CA THR A 505 3.67 13.72 -1.79
C THR A 505 2.27 14.32 -1.75
N GLY A 506 2.16 15.66 -1.85
CA GLY A 506 0.89 16.38 -1.80
C GLY A 506 -0.07 16.05 -2.96
N PRO A 507 -1.37 16.38 -2.81
CA PRO A 507 -2.35 16.24 -3.89
C PRO A 507 -2.10 17.25 -5.03
N ASP A 508 -2.81 17.06 -6.14
CA ASP A 508 -2.86 17.99 -7.29
C ASP A 508 -1.51 18.15 -8.03
N ILE A 509 -0.61 17.18 -7.86
CA ILE A 509 0.67 17.11 -8.58
C ILE A 509 0.52 16.35 -9.90
N GLY A 510 -0.24 15.26 -9.88
CA GLY A 510 -0.57 14.46 -11.05
C GLY A 510 -1.64 15.08 -11.93
N LYS A 511 -1.79 14.55 -13.14
CA LYS A 511 -2.91 14.90 -14.01
C LYS A 511 -4.12 14.04 -13.66
N SER A 512 -5.29 14.65 -13.51
CA SER A 512 -6.57 13.95 -13.38
C SER A 512 -6.69 13.03 -12.15
N GLU A 513 -6.00 13.33 -11.04
CA GLU A 513 -5.94 12.45 -9.86
C GLU A 513 -7.32 12.06 -9.31
N TYR A 514 -8.29 12.97 -9.37
CA TYR A 514 -9.67 12.69 -8.96
C TYR A 514 -10.33 11.61 -9.83
N SER A 515 -10.23 11.73 -11.16
CA SER A 515 -10.76 10.73 -12.10
C SER A 515 -10.08 9.37 -11.88
N ASP A 516 -8.75 9.37 -11.76
CA ASP A 516 -7.96 8.16 -11.55
C ASP A 516 -8.39 7.39 -10.29
N LYS A 517 -8.76 8.11 -9.22
CA LYS A 517 -9.23 7.49 -7.97
C LYS A 517 -10.57 6.78 -8.15
N LEU A 518 -11.47 7.34 -8.95
CA LEU A 518 -12.80 6.78 -9.23
C LEU A 518 -12.76 5.63 -10.25
N THR A 519 -11.87 5.69 -11.24
CA THR A 519 -11.73 4.65 -12.28
C THR A 519 -10.88 3.46 -11.82
N GLY A 520 -10.09 3.63 -10.77
CA GLY A 520 -9.09 2.68 -10.28
C GLY A 520 -7.67 2.91 -10.80
N GLY A 521 -7.50 3.83 -11.77
CA GLY A 521 -6.21 4.21 -12.33
C GLY A 521 -5.20 4.73 -11.31
N ALA A 522 -5.64 5.28 -10.17
CA ALA A 522 -4.78 5.87 -9.15
C ALA A 522 -3.81 4.86 -8.49
N SER A 523 -4.05 3.56 -8.65
CA SER A 523 -3.14 2.49 -8.20
C SER A 523 -2.05 2.14 -9.22
N SER A 524 -2.00 2.83 -10.36
CA SER A 524 -1.06 2.56 -11.45
C SER A 524 -0.28 3.80 -11.87
N VAL A 525 0.89 3.60 -12.47
CA VAL A 525 1.63 4.65 -13.19
C VAL A 525 1.38 4.54 -14.69
N PHE A 526 1.27 5.70 -15.33
CA PHE A 526 0.86 5.82 -16.72
C PHE A 526 2.06 6.12 -17.60
N LEU A 527 2.32 5.22 -18.54
CA LEU A 527 3.24 5.42 -19.66
C LEU A 527 2.46 5.50 -20.98
N ARG A 528 3.10 6.07 -22.00
CA ARG A 528 2.56 6.08 -23.37
C ARG A 528 3.52 5.43 -24.34
N VAL A 529 3.00 4.68 -25.30
CA VAL A 529 3.73 4.19 -26.46
C VAL A 529 3.86 5.32 -27.48
N ARG A 530 5.09 5.62 -27.91
CA ARG A 530 5.42 6.67 -28.89
C ARG A 530 6.48 6.23 -29.87
N ASP A 531 6.54 6.87 -31.03
CA ASP A 531 7.71 6.80 -31.89
C ASP A 531 8.89 7.48 -31.20
N SER A 532 10.01 6.76 -31.07
CA SER A 532 11.19 7.24 -30.33
C SER A 532 11.77 8.51 -30.94
N SER A 533 11.63 8.67 -32.27
CA SER A 533 12.04 9.86 -33.04
C SER A 533 11.12 11.07 -32.86
N SER A 534 9.91 10.88 -32.32
CA SER A 534 8.96 11.97 -32.05
C SER A 534 9.16 12.64 -30.69
N LEU A 535 10.05 12.10 -29.87
CA LEU A 535 10.29 12.56 -28.50
C LEU A 535 11.39 13.64 -28.49
N GLY A 536 11.10 14.78 -27.86
CA GLY A 536 12.06 15.85 -27.62
C GLY A 536 11.41 17.10 -27.03
N GLY A 537 12.21 18.01 -26.50
CA GLY A 537 11.77 19.38 -26.14
C GLY A 537 10.93 19.50 -24.87
N SER A 538 10.84 18.48 -24.01
CA SER A 538 10.22 18.58 -22.69
C SER A 538 10.76 17.54 -21.71
N PRO A 539 10.75 17.82 -20.39
CA PRO A 539 11.16 16.86 -19.36
C PRO A 539 10.40 15.53 -19.45
N THR A 540 11.11 14.45 -19.78
CA THR A 540 10.48 13.15 -20.10
C THR A 540 11.37 11.98 -19.69
N LEU A 541 10.79 10.97 -19.05
CA LEU A 541 11.40 9.66 -18.82
C LEU A 541 11.09 8.76 -20.02
N VAL A 542 12.10 8.16 -20.64
CA VAL A 542 11.94 7.39 -21.89
C VAL A 542 12.61 6.03 -21.79
N TRP A 543 11.85 4.99 -22.11
CA TRP A 543 12.31 3.61 -22.25
C TRP A 543 12.32 3.24 -23.74
N ASP A 544 13.47 3.40 -24.39
CA ASP A 544 13.72 2.95 -25.78
C ASP A 544 13.79 1.41 -25.91
N GLN A 545 13.76 0.71 -24.77
CA GLN A 545 13.62 -0.75 -24.69
C GLN A 545 12.32 -1.09 -23.94
N PRO A 546 11.13 -0.83 -24.53
CA PRO A 546 9.84 -1.15 -23.93
C PRO A 546 9.74 -2.58 -23.36
N GLU A 547 10.38 -3.55 -24.00
CA GLU A 547 10.38 -4.95 -23.59
C GLU A 547 10.90 -5.18 -22.17
N ARG A 548 11.70 -4.25 -21.64
CA ARG A 548 12.19 -4.29 -20.25
C ARG A 548 11.04 -4.19 -19.24
N LEU A 549 10.13 -3.24 -19.46
CA LEU A 549 8.97 -3.05 -18.59
C LEU A 549 7.83 -4.00 -18.97
N LEU A 550 7.62 -4.24 -20.27
CA LEU A 550 6.60 -5.19 -20.75
C LEU A 550 6.92 -6.65 -20.38
N ALA A 551 8.07 -6.94 -19.78
CA ALA A 551 8.34 -8.24 -19.16
C ALA A 551 7.61 -8.45 -17.82
N ARG A 552 7.07 -7.40 -17.19
CA ARG A 552 6.33 -7.49 -15.93
C ARG A 552 4.92 -8.05 -16.14
N ALA A 553 4.36 -8.74 -15.13
CA ALA A 553 3.02 -9.33 -15.20
C ALA A 553 1.89 -8.37 -14.77
N ASP A 554 2.22 -7.22 -14.19
CA ASP A 554 1.31 -6.33 -13.48
C ASP A 554 0.88 -5.08 -14.27
N TYR A 555 0.88 -5.16 -15.61
CA TYR A 555 0.41 -4.08 -16.47
C TYR A 555 -0.81 -4.44 -17.30
N TYR A 556 -1.48 -3.40 -17.78
CA TYR A 556 -2.51 -3.43 -18.82
C TYR A 556 -2.42 -2.13 -19.62
N GLY A 557 -3.03 -2.09 -20.80
CA GLY A 557 -2.99 -0.90 -21.65
C GLY A 557 -4.24 -0.71 -22.47
N ALA A 558 -4.49 0.51 -22.89
CA ALA A 558 -5.58 0.91 -23.77
C ALA A 558 -5.05 1.86 -24.84
N ASN A 559 -5.52 1.70 -26.08
CA ASN A 559 -5.14 2.61 -27.18
C ASN A 559 -5.99 3.89 -27.21
N ALA A 560 -6.33 4.43 -26.04
CA ALA A 560 -7.08 5.67 -25.83
C ALA A 560 -6.83 6.19 -24.41
N ASP A 561 -7.34 7.39 -24.14
CA ASP A 561 -7.37 7.99 -22.80
C ASP A 561 -8.51 7.35 -22.02
N THR A 562 -8.21 6.48 -21.06
CA THR A 562 -9.23 5.76 -20.28
C THR A 562 -9.12 6.01 -18.79
N PHE A 563 -8.20 6.88 -18.36
CA PHE A 563 -7.91 7.14 -16.95
C PHE A 563 -7.62 5.83 -16.20
N GLY A 564 -7.04 4.84 -16.88
CA GLY A 564 -6.73 3.53 -16.31
C GLY A 564 -7.95 2.73 -15.86
N VAL A 565 -9.13 2.93 -16.46
CA VAL A 565 -10.40 2.33 -16.00
C VAL A 565 -10.33 0.81 -15.84
N ILE A 566 -10.56 0.39 -14.60
CA ILE A 566 -10.82 -0.99 -14.19
C ILE A 566 -12.12 -1.10 -13.38
N ASN A 567 -12.67 0.02 -12.95
CA ASN A 567 -13.95 0.10 -12.28
C ASN A 567 -15.11 -0.20 -13.27
N PRO A 568 -15.87 -1.29 -13.08
CA PRO A 568 -16.99 -1.62 -13.96
C PRO A 568 -18.08 -0.55 -13.96
N ALA A 569 -18.31 0.17 -12.85
CA ALA A 569 -19.31 1.23 -12.76
C ALA A 569 -18.96 2.48 -13.57
N LYS A 570 -17.70 2.60 -14.02
CA LYS A 570 -17.20 3.72 -14.85
C LYS A 570 -16.81 3.25 -16.26
N ALA A 571 -17.04 1.98 -16.59
CA ALA A 571 -16.66 1.42 -17.88
C ALA A 571 -17.38 2.09 -19.05
N ASP A 572 -18.68 2.37 -18.95
CA ASP A 572 -19.43 3.04 -20.02
C ASP A 572 -18.96 4.47 -20.28
N GLU A 573 -18.38 5.13 -19.28
CA GLU A 573 -17.87 6.51 -19.37
C GLU A 573 -16.46 6.56 -19.97
N TYR A 574 -15.57 5.65 -19.57
CA TYR A 574 -14.13 5.74 -19.89
C TYR A 574 -13.58 4.57 -20.71
N SER A 575 -14.24 3.42 -20.77
CA SER A 575 -13.77 2.22 -21.51
C SER A 575 -14.21 2.26 -22.99
N THR A 576 -13.97 3.38 -23.67
CA THR A 576 -14.34 3.57 -25.09
C THR A 576 -13.57 2.65 -26.05
N VAL A 577 -12.44 2.10 -25.62
CA VAL A 577 -11.67 1.07 -26.31
C VAL A 577 -11.38 -0.09 -25.35
N PRO A 578 -11.34 -1.35 -25.82
CA PRO A 578 -10.96 -2.47 -24.98
C PRO A 578 -9.55 -2.31 -24.42
N SER A 579 -9.38 -2.64 -23.14
CA SER A 579 -8.04 -2.81 -22.56
C SER A 579 -7.43 -4.13 -23.01
N THR A 580 -6.11 -4.21 -22.99
CA THR A 580 -5.35 -5.42 -23.31
C THR A 580 -4.16 -5.58 -22.37
N ARG A 581 -3.74 -6.82 -22.15
CA ARG A 581 -2.49 -7.18 -21.48
C ARG A 581 -1.48 -7.80 -22.44
N ASP A 582 -1.83 -7.94 -23.72
CA ASP A 582 -0.96 -8.51 -24.74
C ASP A 582 0.11 -7.47 -25.15
N PRO A 583 1.41 -7.74 -24.90
CA PRO A 583 2.49 -6.84 -25.27
C PRO A 583 2.58 -6.60 -26.79
N PHE A 584 2.15 -7.54 -27.63
CA PHE A 584 2.16 -7.41 -29.09
C PHE A 584 1.03 -6.51 -29.61
N GLU A 585 -0.09 -6.44 -28.90
CA GLU A 585 -1.14 -5.45 -29.19
C GLU A 585 -0.75 -4.06 -28.69
N ILE A 586 -0.15 -3.96 -27.50
CA ILE A 586 0.39 -2.70 -26.98
C ILE A 586 1.46 -2.10 -27.91
N ALA A 587 2.31 -2.94 -28.51
CA ALA A 587 3.31 -2.52 -29.49
C ALA A 587 2.72 -1.78 -30.71
N LYS A 588 1.43 -2.01 -31.01
CA LYS A 588 0.71 -1.39 -32.14
C LYS A 588 -0.06 -0.12 -31.74
N PHE A 589 -0.04 0.28 -30.47
CA PHE A 589 -0.71 1.49 -30.02
C PHE A 589 -0.23 2.70 -30.83
N SER A 590 -1.20 3.51 -31.24
CA SER A 590 -1.03 4.58 -32.22
C SER A 590 -1.78 5.86 -31.84
N SER A 591 -2.76 5.75 -30.94
CA SER A 591 -3.48 6.91 -30.40
C SER A 591 -2.52 7.83 -29.67
N ALA A 592 -2.72 9.15 -29.82
CA ALA A 592 -1.89 10.10 -29.11
C ALA A 592 -2.14 10.14 -27.59
N SER A 593 -3.24 9.57 -27.15
CA SER A 593 -3.57 9.47 -25.72
C SER A 593 -3.60 8.01 -25.26
N ASN A 594 -2.91 7.09 -25.94
CA ASN A 594 -2.80 5.72 -25.44
C ASN A 594 -2.15 5.68 -24.05
N GLU A 595 -2.48 4.64 -23.29
CA GLU A 595 -2.04 4.46 -21.91
C GLU A 595 -1.58 3.02 -21.69
N VAL A 596 -0.45 2.88 -20.97
CA VAL A 596 0.04 1.62 -20.44
C VAL A 596 0.24 1.83 -18.94
N MET A 597 -0.56 1.11 -18.15
CA MET A 597 -0.70 1.25 -16.72
C MET A 597 0.09 0.14 -16.04
N PHE A 598 1.10 0.50 -15.24
CA PHE A 598 1.88 -0.43 -14.42
C PHE A 598 1.47 -0.29 -12.96
N GLY A 599 1.24 -1.42 -12.27
CA GLY A 599 0.86 -1.42 -10.85
C GLY A 599 1.91 -0.74 -9.97
N ASP A 600 1.42 0.05 -9.01
CA ASP A 600 2.16 0.79 -7.97
C ASP A 600 3.23 1.78 -8.44
N GLY A 601 4.24 1.32 -9.18
CA GLY A 601 5.33 2.16 -9.66
C GLY A 601 6.38 1.46 -10.51
N ILE A 602 7.39 2.24 -10.88
CA ILE A 602 8.55 1.83 -11.66
C ILE A 602 9.82 2.39 -11.01
N ASP A 603 10.83 1.56 -10.85
CA ASP A 603 12.18 1.98 -10.47
C ASP A 603 12.85 2.81 -11.58
N LEU A 604 13.35 4.00 -11.21
CA LEU A 604 14.02 4.90 -12.14
C LEU A 604 15.54 4.82 -12.10
N LEU A 605 16.12 4.26 -11.03
CA LEU A 605 17.56 4.32 -10.80
C LEU A 605 18.26 2.97 -10.96
N GLY A 606 17.54 1.86 -10.80
CA GLY A 606 18.08 0.51 -10.96
C GLY A 606 17.89 -0.09 -12.35
N SER A 607 17.59 -1.39 -12.39
CA SER A 607 17.59 -2.18 -13.63
C SER A 607 16.40 -1.89 -14.54
N GLU A 608 15.30 -1.38 -14.00
CA GLU A 608 14.11 -0.98 -14.76
C GLU A 608 14.19 0.47 -15.26
N GLY A 609 15.21 1.23 -14.87
CA GLY A 609 15.31 2.67 -15.15
C GLY A 609 15.23 3.05 -16.64
N PRO A 610 14.93 4.32 -16.95
CA PRO A 610 14.76 4.78 -18.32
C PRO A 610 16.05 4.65 -19.15
N SER A 611 15.89 4.47 -20.46
CA SER A 611 16.99 4.54 -21.43
C SER A 611 17.51 5.97 -21.59
N ARG A 612 16.61 6.96 -21.49
CA ARG A 612 16.91 8.39 -21.58
C ARG A 612 16.05 9.19 -20.59
N ILE A 613 16.64 10.22 -20.02
CA ILE A 613 15.97 11.28 -19.26
C ILE A 613 16.15 12.57 -20.06
N LEU A 614 15.10 12.98 -20.75
CA LEU A 614 15.12 14.18 -21.58
C LEU A 614 14.95 15.41 -20.70
N CYS A 615 15.78 16.43 -20.91
CA CYS A 615 15.71 17.73 -20.26
C CYS A 615 15.48 18.81 -21.31
N GLU A 616 14.80 19.89 -20.97
CA GLU A 616 14.48 20.94 -21.95
C GLU A 616 15.72 21.69 -22.45
N ASN A 617 16.71 21.87 -21.58
CA ASN A 617 17.91 22.65 -21.86
C ASN A 617 19.13 22.16 -21.07
N ALA A 618 20.30 22.69 -21.43
CA ALA A 618 21.57 22.28 -20.83
C ALA A 618 21.68 22.57 -19.32
N ALA A 619 21.00 23.62 -18.83
CA ALA A 619 20.99 23.95 -17.41
C ALA A 619 20.26 22.86 -16.60
N GLN A 620 19.04 22.52 -17.03
CA GLN A 620 18.27 21.41 -16.43
C GLN A 620 19.06 20.09 -16.47
N ARG A 621 19.63 19.75 -17.62
CA ARG A 621 20.44 18.52 -17.77
C ARG A 621 21.61 18.48 -16.78
N ASN A 622 22.35 19.58 -16.65
CA ASN A 622 23.50 19.65 -15.75
C ASN A 622 23.07 19.60 -14.27
N GLU A 623 21.93 20.21 -13.93
CA GLU A 623 21.33 20.14 -12.60
C GLU A 623 20.99 18.69 -12.23
N ILE A 624 20.31 17.96 -13.13
CA ILE A 624 19.96 16.55 -12.91
C ILE A 624 21.21 15.67 -12.76
N LYS A 625 22.24 15.88 -13.59
CA LYS A 625 23.51 15.13 -13.47
C LYS A 625 24.20 15.41 -12.14
N THR A 626 24.24 16.66 -11.70
CA THR A 626 24.82 17.05 -10.41
C THR A 626 24.04 16.41 -9.26
N PHE A 627 22.71 16.45 -9.34
CA PHE A 627 21.81 15.84 -8.37
C PHE A 627 22.02 14.33 -8.23
N LEU A 628 22.04 13.60 -9.35
CA LEU A 628 22.26 12.15 -9.35
C LEU A 628 23.64 11.77 -8.81
N ASN A 629 24.69 12.49 -9.20
CA ASN A 629 26.04 12.29 -8.67
C ASN A 629 26.11 12.54 -7.15
N ALA A 630 25.42 13.57 -6.64
CA ALA A 630 25.36 13.84 -5.21
C ALA A 630 24.68 12.71 -4.43
N LYS A 631 23.75 11.98 -5.05
CA LYS A 631 23.13 10.76 -4.51
C LYS A 631 23.95 9.49 -4.74
N GLY A 632 25.14 9.58 -5.36
CA GLY A 632 25.99 8.43 -5.68
C GLY A 632 25.51 7.58 -6.86
N VAL A 633 24.55 8.07 -7.65
CA VAL A 633 24.03 7.36 -8.83
C VAL A 633 24.93 7.67 -10.03
N THR A 634 25.73 6.68 -10.43
CA THR A 634 26.66 6.80 -11.58
C THR A 634 26.16 6.10 -12.83
N THR A 635 25.23 5.14 -12.68
CA THR A 635 24.62 4.41 -13.79
C THR A 635 23.13 4.20 -13.59
N ILE A 636 22.37 4.18 -14.68
CA ILE A 636 20.93 3.81 -14.72
C ILE A 636 20.77 2.71 -15.77
N ALA A 637 20.09 1.61 -15.41
CA ALA A 637 19.93 0.44 -16.28
C ALA A 637 21.25 -0.05 -16.94
N GLY A 638 22.35 0.02 -16.19
CA GLY A 638 23.68 -0.38 -16.64
C GLY A 638 24.41 0.61 -17.56
N LYS A 639 23.83 1.78 -17.83
CA LYS A 639 24.46 2.85 -18.64
C LYS A 639 24.92 4.02 -17.78
N PRO A 640 26.04 4.68 -18.10
CA PRO A 640 26.47 5.90 -17.41
C PRO A 640 25.39 7.00 -17.46
N ILE A 641 25.21 7.74 -16.37
CA ILE A 641 24.23 8.86 -16.34
C ILE A 641 24.50 9.92 -17.42
N GLU A 642 25.75 10.04 -17.88
CA GLU A 642 26.14 10.95 -18.95
C GLU A 642 25.49 10.62 -20.29
N GLU A 643 25.21 9.33 -20.53
CA GLU A 643 24.53 8.82 -21.72
C GLU A 643 23.01 8.80 -21.55
N VAL A 644 22.53 8.70 -20.32
CA VAL A 644 21.09 8.61 -20.00
C VAL A 644 20.46 10.00 -19.92
N VAL A 645 21.11 10.97 -19.27
CA VAL A 645 20.54 12.32 -19.07
C VAL A 645 20.90 13.22 -20.26
N THR A 646 19.93 13.43 -21.16
CA THR A 646 20.12 14.11 -22.46
C THR A 646 19.25 15.36 -22.59
N LEU A 647 19.38 16.04 -23.74
CA LEU A 647 18.42 17.06 -24.19
C LEU A 647 17.26 16.40 -24.94
#